data_AF-A0A7I8X620-F1
#
_entry.id   AF-A0A7I8X620-F1
#
_cell.length_a   1.000
_cell.length_b   1.000
_cell.length_c   1.000
_cell.angle_alpha   90.00
_cell.angle_beta   90.00
_cell.angle_gamma   90.00
#
_symmetry.space_group_name_H-M   'P 1'
#
loop_
_entity.id
_entity.type
_entity.pdbx_description
1 polymer ?
#
loop_
_entity_poly.entity_id
_entity_poly.type
_entity_poly.pdbx_seq_one_letter_code
_entity_poly.pdbx_strand_id
1 'polypeptide(L)'
;MAAPPIRFVGNFDVAAEGKTIWEILCRLRNLGTGRIVTKTEWKLRWPHQPSYLRIVKARPEMDPWLHKGKVWAEWTFRGRNLGVYEFAHDLNRSDWKLVHKHEESELLNNKNKVEKYTLPSTFPLPPLQRYVDKRAAKKSGTQWIEDKDGRAKLDICLDPQFNVYKDIIKQEEPAKKSTSIYSEVDPELFLDWMSSQKEVKLILVTGSVISGVGKGVVTSSLGLLLRSKGYRISVIKIDPYLNIDAGTFSPYEHGEVYVLDDGGEVDLDFGNYERFLNLRFRRDNNITTGKIYSMVIGKERNGDYLGKTVQIVPHITDAIIQWVERVAANPVDGTNETPDVCIIELGGTVGDIESSVFVKAFGDHFSRPKNRHLLMNVHVSMMVGTEAEPQKTKPMQEGISKVRSFGLTPDLLVVRNMEGLSTQMIAKIAEFSQLERHQIVDNRNVSSVYRVPLQMARDGVLEVIIDRLQLPRSFHRRVTRPTPTLDQWETLVDLIENSSKNLKIGLVGKYVSSEDAYKSVKNALSHASIFCGYNVEIVPIQSEDLEDGADSTVRDNAWRKVKECSGILVPGGFGERGVEGKILACQYARENKIPFLGICLGMQCAAVEYARNVCNVKGADSAEFKPDIEYEKQVVIDMPEHAASINGMGATMRLGRRTTQFLTESSVLRRLYNKQSKVESNEVDERHRHRFEVNPTLVPMLTEAGLHFVGMGVDETSKGKSNIPATSSSAQLFKMAGSNDGLLEKVKKLCERGGDGVTAAAVRMEVVELENHPYYVGVQYHPEYLSDALKPSPPFLGLVLASIGQLSKYLNDEFESAVERLSNMVCNDENALPTLDEHGLKTVKKIPFAEKTAQV
;
A
#
# COMPACT_ATOMS: atom_id res chain seq x y z
N MET A 1 -0.42 -3.13 -38.16
CA MET A 1 -0.58 -4.21 -39.15
C MET A 1 0.53 -5.22 -38.96
N ALA A 2 0.18 -6.50 -38.99
CA ALA A 2 1.06 -7.63 -38.79
C ALA A 2 1.90 -7.98 -40.03
N ALA A 3 2.99 -8.73 -39.78
CA ALA A 3 3.61 -9.80 -40.59
C ALA A 3 5.14 -9.59 -40.78
N PRO A 4 5.96 -10.62 -41.05
CA PRO A 4 5.77 -12.08 -40.95
C PRO A 4 6.99 -12.85 -40.31
N PRO A 5 6.88 -14.18 -40.17
CA PRO A 5 7.88 -15.09 -39.58
C PRO A 5 8.61 -16.00 -40.60
N ILE A 6 9.78 -16.55 -40.22
CA ILE A 6 10.39 -17.80 -40.75
C ILE A 6 11.09 -18.53 -39.57
N ARG A 7 10.50 -19.60 -38.97
CA ARG A 7 10.64 -21.09 -39.13
C ARG A 7 11.93 -21.77 -38.58
N PHE A 8 11.74 -22.79 -37.72
CA PHE A 8 12.25 -24.19 -37.92
C PHE A 8 11.58 -25.23 -36.97
N VAL A 9 11.62 -26.53 -37.32
CA VAL A 9 10.69 -27.69 -37.05
C VAL A 9 11.18 -28.73 -36.00
N GLY A 10 10.31 -29.58 -35.43
CA GLY A 10 10.66 -30.86 -34.76
C GLY A 10 9.46 -31.66 -34.15
N ASN A 11 9.31 -32.94 -34.52
CA ASN A 11 8.21 -33.88 -34.16
C ASN A 11 8.23 -34.34 -32.69
N PHE A 12 7.13 -34.20 -31.94
CA PHE A 12 6.96 -34.87 -30.64
C PHE A 12 5.53 -35.38 -30.39
N ASP A 13 5.41 -36.68 -30.11
CA ASP A 13 4.22 -37.31 -29.52
C ASP A 13 4.12 -36.92 -28.03
N VAL A 14 3.06 -36.21 -27.64
CA VAL A 14 2.81 -35.89 -26.23
C VAL A 14 1.97 -37.00 -25.60
N ALA A 15 2.62 -38.10 -25.21
CA ALA A 15 2.06 -38.97 -24.17
C ALA A 15 2.18 -38.23 -22.83
N ALA A 16 1.03 -37.75 -22.30
CA ALA A 16 0.94 -36.90 -21.11
C ALA A 16 0.60 -37.68 -19.82
N GLU A 17 0.82 -39.00 -19.79
CA GLU A 17 0.57 -39.81 -18.61
C GLU A 17 1.75 -39.66 -17.63
N GLY A 18 1.48 -39.16 -16.42
CA GLY A 18 2.49 -39.00 -15.36
C GLY A 18 3.35 -37.71 -15.42
N LYS A 19 3.01 -36.72 -16.25
CA LYS A 19 3.70 -35.41 -16.29
C LYS A 19 2.84 -34.29 -15.70
N THR A 20 3.50 -33.28 -15.13
CA THR A 20 2.85 -32.11 -14.53
C THR A 20 2.33 -31.13 -15.58
N ILE A 21 1.30 -30.34 -15.25
CA ILE A 21 0.74 -29.31 -16.16
C ILE A 21 1.78 -28.29 -16.61
N TRP A 22 2.77 -28.01 -15.77
CA TRP A 22 3.87 -27.10 -16.09
C TRP A 22 4.74 -27.64 -17.24
N GLU A 23 5.01 -28.94 -17.26
CA GLU A 23 5.78 -29.60 -18.33
C GLU A 23 5.01 -29.66 -19.65
N ILE A 24 3.67 -29.71 -19.58
CA ILE A 24 2.77 -29.64 -20.73
C ILE A 24 2.77 -28.23 -21.33
N LEU A 25 2.70 -27.18 -20.50
CA LEU A 25 2.66 -25.79 -20.94
C LEU A 25 4.00 -25.28 -21.51
N CYS A 26 5.13 -25.73 -20.94
CA CYS A 26 6.47 -25.30 -21.39
C CYS A 26 6.92 -25.89 -22.73
N ARG A 27 6.24 -26.94 -23.23
CA ARG A 27 6.54 -27.55 -24.54
C ARG A 27 5.73 -26.96 -25.69
N LEU A 28 4.78 -26.06 -25.39
CA LEU A 28 4.08 -25.27 -26.39
C LEU A 28 4.98 -24.10 -26.78
N ARG A 29 5.47 -24.09 -28.04
CA ARG A 29 6.44 -23.09 -28.52
C ARG A 29 5.99 -21.63 -28.36
N ASN A 30 4.70 -21.38 -28.19
CA ASN A 30 4.14 -20.10 -27.73
C ASN A 30 3.17 -20.40 -26.58
N LEU A 31 3.40 -19.81 -25.40
CA LEU A 31 2.42 -19.84 -24.31
C LEU A 31 1.07 -19.31 -24.85
N GLY A 32 0.05 -20.17 -24.97
CA GLY A 32 -1.34 -19.76 -25.15
C GLY A 32 -2.12 -20.22 -26.40
N THR A 33 -1.63 -21.10 -27.30
CA THR A 33 -2.48 -21.68 -28.39
C THR A 33 -2.02 -23.05 -28.92
N GLY A 34 -2.91 -24.06 -28.96
CA GLY A 34 -2.68 -25.39 -29.59
C GLY A 34 -3.99 -26.13 -29.89
N ARG A 35 -4.09 -26.96 -30.94
CA ARG A 35 -5.36 -27.63 -31.35
C ARG A 35 -5.42 -29.09 -30.88
N ILE A 36 -6.54 -29.56 -30.34
CA ILE A 36 -6.74 -30.98 -30.01
C ILE A 36 -7.41 -31.68 -31.19
N VAL A 37 -6.86 -32.81 -31.65
CA VAL A 37 -7.45 -33.64 -32.71
C VAL A 37 -7.93 -34.96 -32.10
N THR A 38 -9.18 -35.34 -32.37
CA THR A 38 -9.79 -36.60 -31.92
C THR A 38 -10.03 -37.51 -33.13
N LYS A 39 -9.76 -38.81 -33.01
CA LYS A 39 -9.86 -39.73 -34.17
C LYS A 39 -11.20 -40.44 -34.32
N THR A 40 -12.00 -40.64 -33.27
CA THR A 40 -12.96 -41.78 -33.36
C THR A 40 -14.37 -41.59 -32.79
N GLU A 41 -14.64 -40.81 -31.74
CA GLU A 41 -16.02 -40.72 -31.23
C GLU A 41 -16.80 -39.48 -31.70
N TRP A 42 -16.13 -38.35 -31.93
CA TRP A 42 -16.82 -37.10 -32.32
C TRP A 42 -17.10 -36.98 -33.83
N LYS A 43 -16.37 -37.76 -34.66
CA LYS A 43 -16.52 -37.79 -36.12
C LYS A 43 -17.87 -38.39 -36.56
N LEU A 44 -18.46 -39.26 -35.74
CA LEU A 44 -19.74 -39.93 -36.00
C LEU A 44 -20.96 -39.03 -35.75
N ARG A 45 -20.86 -38.01 -34.88
CA ARG A 45 -21.97 -37.08 -34.61
C ARG A 45 -21.99 -35.84 -35.52
N TRP A 46 -20.84 -35.37 -36.04
CA TRP A 46 -20.76 -34.09 -36.79
C TRP A 46 -19.67 -34.10 -37.89
N PRO A 47 -19.95 -34.59 -39.11
CA PRO A 47 -18.93 -35.15 -40.01
C PRO A 47 -17.99 -34.17 -40.74
N HIS A 48 -18.23 -32.85 -40.74
CA HIS A 48 -17.65 -31.99 -41.80
C HIS A 48 -16.92 -30.68 -41.41
N GLN A 49 -16.52 -30.40 -40.16
CA GLN A 49 -15.63 -29.25 -39.87
C GLN A 49 -14.78 -29.40 -38.59
N PRO A 50 -13.51 -28.93 -38.57
CA PRO A 50 -12.61 -29.06 -37.41
C PRO A 50 -12.86 -28.00 -36.32
N SER A 51 -12.60 -28.38 -35.06
CA SER A 51 -12.81 -27.56 -33.85
C SER A 51 -11.50 -27.43 -33.09
N TYR A 52 -11.18 -26.25 -32.53
CA TYR A 52 -9.94 -26.05 -31.77
C TYR A 52 -10.17 -25.38 -30.41
N LEU A 53 -9.27 -25.66 -29.47
CA LEU A 53 -9.24 -25.08 -28.13
C LEU A 53 -8.08 -24.07 -28.04
N ARG A 54 -8.22 -22.99 -27.29
CA ARG A 54 -7.15 -22.02 -27.01
C ARG A 54 -6.96 -21.92 -25.50
N ILE A 55 -5.83 -22.38 -24.97
CA ILE A 55 -5.56 -22.30 -23.53
C ILE A 55 -5.50 -20.82 -23.13
N VAL A 56 -6.45 -20.41 -22.29
CA VAL A 56 -6.57 -19.02 -21.83
C VAL A 56 -6.19 -18.86 -20.38
N LYS A 57 -6.23 -19.94 -19.58
CA LYS A 57 -5.94 -19.87 -18.14
C LYS A 57 -5.47 -21.23 -17.61
N ALA A 58 -4.45 -21.22 -16.74
CA ALA A 58 -4.06 -22.35 -15.89
C ALA A 58 -3.85 -21.81 -14.47
N ARG A 59 -4.37 -22.49 -13.44
CA ARG A 59 -4.17 -22.07 -12.03
C ARG A 59 -3.20 -23.02 -11.29
N PRO A 60 -2.32 -22.49 -10.40
CA PRO A 60 -1.26 -23.24 -9.72
C PRO A 60 -1.64 -23.63 -8.28
N GLU A 61 -2.81 -24.21 -8.05
CA GLU A 61 -3.13 -24.83 -6.75
C GLU A 61 -2.75 -26.32 -6.86
N MET A 62 -1.57 -26.68 -6.36
CA MET A 62 -1.06 -28.05 -6.35
C MET A 62 -1.57 -28.82 -5.12
N ASP A 63 -2.11 -30.02 -5.33
CA ASP A 63 -2.11 -31.05 -4.27
C ASP A 63 -0.64 -31.46 -4.03
N PRO A 64 -0.05 -31.25 -2.83
CA PRO A 64 1.36 -31.53 -2.58
C PRO A 64 1.72 -33.02 -2.62
N TRP A 65 0.74 -33.92 -2.68
CA TRP A 65 0.94 -35.37 -2.66
C TRP A 65 0.49 -36.07 -3.95
N LEU A 66 -0.27 -35.41 -4.85
CA LEU A 66 -0.80 -36.04 -6.08
C LEU A 66 -0.56 -35.28 -7.41
N HIS A 67 0.03 -34.06 -7.41
CA HIS A 67 0.41 -33.32 -8.62
C HIS A 67 -0.65 -33.22 -9.74
N LYS A 68 -1.89 -32.81 -9.41
CA LYS A 68 -2.94 -32.46 -10.39
C LYS A 68 -3.30 -30.98 -10.29
N GLY A 69 -3.58 -30.34 -11.43
CA GLY A 69 -4.04 -28.94 -11.51
C GLY A 69 -5.11 -28.77 -12.59
N LYS A 70 -5.70 -27.57 -12.71
CA LYS A 70 -6.79 -27.28 -13.65
C LYS A 70 -6.34 -26.36 -14.79
N VAL A 71 -6.74 -26.70 -16.03
CA VAL A 71 -6.43 -25.94 -17.25
C VAL A 71 -7.72 -25.63 -18.00
N TRP A 72 -7.90 -24.37 -18.40
CA TRP A 72 -9.05 -23.89 -19.15
C TRP A 72 -8.65 -23.40 -20.53
N ALA A 73 -9.47 -23.73 -21.52
CA ALA A 73 -9.29 -23.32 -22.90
C ALA A 73 -10.60 -22.82 -23.54
N GLU A 74 -10.53 -21.73 -24.30
CA GLU A 74 -11.62 -21.27 -25.16
C GLU A 74 -11.85 -22.27 -26.28
N TRP A 75 -13.04 -22.82 -26.37
CA TRP A 75 -13.42 -23.77 -27.39
C TRP A 75 -14.06 -23.06 -28.55
N THR A 76 -13.47 -23.17 -29.73
CA THR A 76 -14.07 -22.70 -30.97
C THR A 76 -14.53 -23.89 -31.80
N PHE A 77 -15.83 -23.98 -32.04
CA PHE A 77 -16.46 -25.01 -32.85
C PHE A 77 -17.04 -24.36 -34.12
N ARG A 78 -16.55 -24.76 -35.29
CA ARG A 78 -17.02 -24.24 -36.60
C ARG A 78 -16.97 -22.70 -36.70
N GLY A 79 -15.89 -22.11 -36.18
CA GLY A 79 -15.68 -20.65 -36.19
C GLY A 79 -16.53 -19.87 -35.17
N ARG A 80 -17.41 -20.53 -34.40
CA ARG A 80 -18.10 -19.94 -33.26
C ARG A 80 -17.37 -20.32 -31.99
N ASN A 81 -16.95 -19.31 -31.23
CA ASN A 81 -16.44 -19.51 -29.89
C ASN A 81 -17.61 -19.97 -29.01
N LEU A 82 -17.53 -21.21 -28.53
CA LEU A 82 -18.48 -21.82 -27.61
C LEU A 82 -18.18 -21.46 -26.15
N GLY A 83 -17.09 -20.73 -25.89
CA GLY A 83 -16.70 -20.26 -24.56
C GLY A 83 -15.56 -21.06 -23.93
N VAL A 84 -15.23 -20.73 -22.69
CA VAL A 84 -14.10 -21.29 -21.95
C VAL A 84 -14.49 -22.61 -21.29
N TYR A 85 -13.73 -23.68 -21.54
CA TYR A 85 -13.94 -25.04 -21.05
C TYR A 85 -12.75 -25.53 -20.19
N GLU A 86 -13.02 -26.13 -19.02
CA GLU A 86 -12.02 -26.77 -18.15
C GLU A 86 -11.71 -28.18 -18.67
N PHE A 87 -10.50 -28.43 -19.18
CA PHE A 87 -10.23 -29.66 -19.95
C PHE A 87 -9.21 -30.61 -19.32
N ALA A 88 -8.76 -30.34 -18.10
CA ALA A 88 -7.71 -31.11 -17.43
C ALA A 88 -8.04 -32.61 -17.26
N HIS A 89 -9.32 -32.97 -17.14
CA HIS A 89 -9.77 -34.37 -17.02
C HIS A 89 -9.75 -35.14 -18.36
N ASP A 90 -9.84 -34.45 -19.49
CA ASP A 90 -9.87 -35.07 -20.82
C ASP A 90 -8.47 -35.37 -21.41
N LEU A 91 -7.41 -34.87 -20.76
CA LEU A 91 -6.00 -35.12 -21.13
C LEU A 91 -5.59 -36.60 -20.99
N ASN A 92 -6.34 -37.40 -20.23
CA ASN A 92 -6.11 -38.85 -20.06
C ASN A 92 -6.79 -39.72 -21.14
N ARG A 93 -7.50 -39.14 -22.11
CA ARG A 93 -8.15 -39.91 -23.18
C ARG A 93 -7.11 -40.28 -24.24
N SER A 94 -6.88 -41.59 -24.41
CA SER A 94 -5.84 -42.14 -25.30
C SER A 94 -5.97 -41.77 -26.79
N ASP A 95 -7.12 -41.25 -27.22
CA ASP A 95 -7.42 -40.87 -28.60
C ASP A 95 -7.28 -39.35 -28.87
N TRP A 96 -6.76 -38.59 -27.90
CA TRP A 96 -6.59 -37.13 -27.97
C TRP A 96 -5.12 -36.76 -28.12
N LYS A 97 -4.80 -35.88 -29.08
CA LYS A 97 -3.44 -35.34 -29.23
C LYS A 97 -3.50 -33.83 -29.46
N LEU A 98 -2.70 -33.09 -28.70
CA LEU A 98 -2.53 -31.65 -28.85
C LEU A 98 -1.47 -31.40 -29.92
N VAL A 99 -1.86 -30.81 -31.05
CA VAL A 99 -1.02 -30.60 -32.23
C VAL A 99 -1.10 -29.14 -32.70
N HIS A 100 -0.06 -28.69 -33.41
CA HIS A 100 -0.10 -27.36 -34.01
C HIS A 100 -1.04 -27.35 -35.23
N LYS A 101 -1.61 -26.18 -35.58
CA LYS A 101 -2.55 -26.03 -36.72
C LYS A 101 -2.03 -26.58 -38.05
N HIS A 102 -0.71 -26.62 -38.23
CA HIS A 102 -0.06 -27.04 -39.48
C HIS A 102 0.13 -28.56 -39.58
N GLU A 103 0.02 -29.28 -38.46
CA GLU A 103 0.26 -30.72 -38.33
C GLU A 103 -1.06 -31.53 -38.29
N GLU A 104 -2.20 -30.82 -38.33
CA GLU A 104 -3.55 -31.37 -38.23
C GLU A 104 -3.90 -32.33 -39.38
N SER A 105 -3.51 -31.99 -40.61
CA SER A 105 -3.81 -32.76 -41.82
C SER A 105 -3.12 -34.13 -41.85
N GLU A 106 -1.90 -34.19 -41.33
CA GLU A 106 -1.05 -35.37 -41.31
C GLU A 106 -1.53 -36.36 -40.24
N LEU A 107 -1.94 -35.85 -39.06
CA LEU A 107 -2.47 -36.68 -37.98
C LEU A 107 -3.82 -37.32 -38.35
N LEU A 108 -4.71 -36.58 -39.03
CA LEU A 108 -6.04 -37.04 -39.45
C LEU A 108 -5.97 -38.17 -40.52
N ASN A 109 -4.90 -38.23 -41.29
CA ASN A 109 -4.71 -39.20 -42.37
C ASN A 109 -3.95 -40.47 -41.96
N ASN A 110 -3.31 -40.46 -40.78
CA ASN A 110 -2.49 -41.57 -40.32
C ASN A 110 -3.38 -42.70 -39.73
N LYS A 111 -3.50 -43.86 -40.38
CA LYS A 111 -4.38 -44.98 -39.97
C LYS A 111 -3.78 -45.95 -38.95
N ASN A 112 -2.59 -45.68 -38.41
CA ASN A 112 -1.92 -46.63 -37.52
C ASN A 112 -2.52 -46.61 -36.10
N LYS A 113 -2.84 -47.81 -35.58
CA LYS A 113 -3.26 -48.03 -34.19
C LYS A 113 -2.13 -47.58 -33.24
N VAL A 114 -2.49 -46.84 -32.20
CA VAL A 114 -1.57 -46.51 -31.10
C VAL A 114 -1.23 -47.82 -30.38
N GLU A 115 0.04 -48.21 -30.38
CA GLU A 115 0.50 -49.37 -29.62
C GLU A 115 0.50 -49.07 -28.11
N LYS A 116 0.16 -50.08 -27.30
CA LYS A 116 0.23 -50.00 -25.84
C LYS A 116 1.68 -49.72 -25.44
N TYR A 117 1.89 -48.63 -24.71
CA TYR A 117 3.19 -48.29 -24.15
C TYR A 117 3.58 -49.33 -23.09
N THR A 118 4.78 -49.89 -23.20
CA THR A 118 5.35 -50.82 -22.21
C THR A 118 6.40 -50.05 -21.41
N LEU A 119 6.32 -50.11 -20.08
CA LEU A 119 7.27 -49.43 -19.20
C LEU A 119 8.70 -49.94 -19.47
N PRO A 120 9.71 -49.06 -19.43
CA PRO A 120 11.10 -49.47 -19.61
C PRO A 120 11.52 -50.38 -18.45
N SER A 121 12.22 -51.48 -18.75
CA SER A 121 12.67 -52.43 -17.72
C SER A 121 13.80 -51.89 -16.84
N THR A 122 14.52 -50.84 -17.27
CA THR A 122 15.61 -50.19 -16.51
C THR A 122 15.55 -48.66 -16.61
N PHE A 123 15.98 -47.97 -15.55
CA PHE A 123 15.89 -46.52 -15.40
C PHE A 123 17.20 -45.93 -14.84
N PRO A 124 17.64 -44.71 -15.27
CA PRO A 124 18.85 -44.10 -14.77
C PRO A 124 18.56 -43.41 -13.42
N LEU A 125 19.33 -43.76 -12.38
CA LEU A 125 19.19 -43.14 -11.06
C LEU A 125 20.29 -42.10 -10.81
N PRO A 126 19.98 -40.98 -10.12
CA PRO A 126 21.00 -40.05 -9.62
C PRO A 126 22.04 -40.77 -8.74
N PRO A 127 23.32 -40.33 -8.73
CA PRO A 127 24.41 -41.05 -8.07
C PRO A 127 24.17 -41.36 -6.58
N LEU A 128 23.54 -40.44 -5.84
CA LEU A 128 23.25 -40.61 -4.41
C LEU A 128 22.14 -41.65 -4.16
N GLN A 129 21.05 -41.60 -4.93
CA GLN A 129 19.93 -42.54 -4.86
C GLN A 129 20.41 -43.96 -5.23
N ARG A 130 21.20 -44.07 -6.29
CA ARG A 130 21.83 -45.33 -6.72
C ARG A 130 22.72 -45.95 -5.65
N TYR A 131 23.45 -45.12 -4.88
CA TYR A 131 24.28 -45.60 -3.77
C TYR A 131 23.43 -46.12 -2.60
N VAL A 132 22.35 -45.41 -2.24
CA VAL A 132 21.42 -45.80 -1.17
C VAL A 132 20.73 -47.13 -1.51
N ASP A 133 20.22 -47.27 -2.74
CA ASP A 133 19.48 -48.46 -3.16
C ASP A 133 20.38 -49.69 -3.33
N LYS A 134 21.61 -49.52 -3.83
CA LYS A 134 22.65 -50.58 -3.83
C LYS A 134 22.94 -51.11 -2.42
N ARG A 135 23.02 -50.21 -1.44
CA ARG A 135 23.33 -50.56 -0.06
C ARG A 135 22.15 -51.22 0.64
N ALA A 136 20.93 -50.79 0.32
CA ALA A 136 19.67 -51.42 0.76
C ALA A 136 19.53 -52.84 0.20
N ALA A 137 19.78 -53.04 -1.10
CA ALA A 137 19.72 -54.36 -1.75
C ALA A 137 20.71 -55.36 -1.12
N LYS A 138 21.93 -54.90 -0.80
CA LYS A 138 22.95 -55.71 -0.11
C LYS A 138 22.54 -56.11 1.32
N LYS A 139 21.77 -55.26 2.02
CA LYS A 139 21.25 -55.53 3.37
C LYS A 139 20.04 -56.46 3.37
N SER A 140 19.15 -56.36 2.37
CA SER A 140 17.97 -57.22 2.25
C SER A 140 18.24 -58.58 1.61
N GLY A 141 19.50 -58.84 1.19
CA GLY A 141 19.87 -60.07 0.49
C GLY A 141 19.39 -60.13 -0.97
N THR A 142 18.85 -59.02 -1.49
CA THR A 142 18.31 -58.93 -2.85
C THR A 142 19.43 -58.55 -3.82
N GLN A 143 19.56 -59.25 -4.95
CA GLN A 143 20.63 -58.99 -5.90
C GLN A 143 20.37 -57.68 -6.67
N TRP A 144 21.23 -56.68 -6.48
CA TRP A 144 21.19 -55.46 -7.28
C TRP A 144 21.67 -55.75 -8.71
N ILE A 145 20.83 -55.50 -9.71
CA ILE A 145 21.13 -55.77 -11.11
C ILE A 145 21.11 -54.46 -11.88
N GLU A 146 22.25 -54.15 -12.51
CA GLU A 146 22.39 -53.04 -13.44
C GLU A 146 22.57 -53.58 -14.84
N ASP A 147 22.06 -52.85 -15.83
CA ASP A 147 22.46 -53.13 -17.19
C ASP A 147 23.90 -52.66 -17.45
N LYS A 148 24.41 -53.05 -18.62
CA LYS A 148 25.76 -52.74 -19.12
C LYS A 148 26.08 -51.24 -19.18
N ASP A 149 25.07 -50.37 -19.11
CA ASP A 149 25.20 -48.90 -19.11
C ASP A 149 25.01 -48.31 -17.70
N GLY A 150 24.92 -49.16 -16.67
CA GLY A 150 24.83 -48.76 -15.26
C GLY A 150 23.45 -48.26 -14.84
N ARG A 151 22.37 -48.62 -15.55
CA ARG A 151 21.00 -48.23 -15.20
C ARG A 151 20.35 -49.31 -14.35
N ALA A 152 19.54 -48.92 -13.37
CA ALA A 152 18.94 -49.81 -12.39
C ALA A 152 17.63 -50.42 -12.91
N LYS A 153 17.32 -51.65 -12.51
CA LYS A 153 16.06 -52.32 -12.86
C LYS A 153 14.85 -51.64 -12.20
N LEU A 154 13.85 -51.27 -13.00
CA LEU A 154 12.73 -50.43 -12.58
C LEU A 154 11.82 -51.13 -11.56
N ASP A 155 11.67 -52.44 -11.69
CA ASP A 155 10.97 -53.35 -10.78
C ASP A 155 11.54 -53.34 -9.36
N ILE A 156 12.85 -53.12 -9.19
CA ILE A 156 13.50 -53.01 -7.87
C ILE A 156 13.29 -51.61 -7.29
N CYS A 157 13.35 -50.56 -8.11
CA CYS A 157 13.17 -49.17 -7.67
C CYS A 157 11.73 -48.84 -7.23
N LEU A 158 10.77 -49.66 -7.62
CA LEU A 158 9.36 -49.50 -7.28
C LEU A 158 8.91 -50.42 -6.12
N ASP A 159 9.83 -51.23 -5.56
CA ASP A 159 9.52 -52.13 -4.46
C ASP A 159 9.45 -51.36 -3.12
N PRO A 160 8.29 -51.40 -2.40
CA PRO A 160 8.09 -50.69 -1.14
C PRO A 160 9.09 -51.04 -0.02
N GLN A 161 9.77 -52.20 -0.10
CA GLN A 161 10.79 -52.62 0.87
C GLN A 161 12.06 -51.75 0.82
N PHE A 162 12.24 -50.93 -0.21
CA PHE A 162 13.36 -49.99 -0.36
C PHE A 162 13.09 -48.59 0.22
N ASN A 163 12.00 -48.41 0.98
CA ASN A 163 11.73 -47.19 1.77
C ASN A 163 12.68 -47.04 2.98
N VAL A 164 13.99 -46.96 2.73
CA VAL A 164 15.06 -46.91 3.74
C VAL A 164 15.26 -45.50 4.33
N TYR A 165 14.35 -44.55 4.04
CA TYR A 165 14.39 -43.24 4.71
C TYR A 165 14.07 -43.32 6.21
N LYS A 166 13.29 -44.33 6.66
CA LYS A 166 12.91 -44.45 8.08
C LYS A 166 14.03 -44.98 9.00
N ASP A 167 14.97 -45.77 8.47
CA ASP A 167 16.02 -46.40 9.29
C ASP A 167 17.33 -45.61 9.29
N ILE A 168 17.60 -44.79 8.24
CA ILE A 168 18.78 -43.90 8.18
C ILE A 168 18.62 -42.72 9.15
N ILE A 169 17.42 -42.15 9.28
CA ILE A 169 17.15 -41.03 10.20
C ILE A 169 17.25 -41.46 11.67
N LYS A 170 17.07 -42.76 11.97
CA LYS A 170 17.11 -43.29 13.34
C LYS A 170 18.50 -43.67 13.86
N GLN A 171 19.56 -43.70 13.03
CA GLN A 171 20.86 -44.28 13.43
C GLN A 171 22.06 -43.33 13.50
N GLU A 172 21.91 -42.02 13.31
CA GLU A 172 23.03 -41.08 13.52
C GLU A 172 22.75 -40.07 14.63
N GLU A 173 22.95 -40.53 15.87
CA GLU A 173 23.50 -39.69 16.94
C GLU A 173 25.02 -39.47 16.72
N PRO A 174 25.62 -38.41 17.27
CA PRO A 174 26.64 -37.62 16.60
C PRO A 174 28.03 -38.24 16.69
N ALA A 175 28.54 -38.75 15.55
CA ALA A 175 29.94 -39.14 15.42
C ALA A 175 30.77 -37.99 14.82
N LYS A 176 31.64 -37.45 15.68
CA LYS A 176 32.66 -36.42 15.42
C LYS A 176 33.50 -36.67 14.15
N LYS A 177 33.86 -35.55 13.52
CA LYS A 177 34.93 -35.33 12.51
C LYS A 177 34.63 -35.84 11.10
N SER A 178 34.20 -34.92 10.23
CA SER A 178 34.36 -35.06 8.78
C SER A 178 34.61 -33.69 8.14
N THR A 179 35.75 -33.57 7.47
CA THR A 179 36.19 -32.45 6.63
C THR A 179 35.40 -32.46 5.33
N SER A 180 34.31 -31.70 5.29
CA SER A 180 33.48 -31.49 4.12
C SER A 180 33.39 -29.99 3.85
N ILE A 181 33.59 -29.58 2.60
CA ILE A 181 33.39 -28.20 2.07
C ILE A 181 31.97 -27.65 2.29
N TYR A 182 31.07 -28.41 2.91
CA TYR A 182 29.72 -28.02 3.30
C TYR A 182 29.59 -27.72 4.81
N SER A 183 30.68 -27.67 5.57
CA SER A 183 30.66 -27.38 7.01
C SER A 183 30.44 -25.90 7.38
N GLU A 184 30.27 -25.00 6.40
CA GLU A 184 30.07 -23.56 6.63
C GLU A 184 28.62 -23.09 6.49
N VAL A 185 27.68 -23.98 6.12
CA VAL A 185 26.27 -23.62 6.07
C VAL A 185 25.53 -24.34 7.18
N ASP A 186 25.04 -23.56 8.14
CA ASP A 186 24.19 -24.02 9.23
C ASP A 186 23.02 -24.84 8.65
N PRO A 187 22.74 -26.07 9.14
CA PRO A 187 21.62 -26.89 8.67
C PRO A 187 20.26 -26.17 8.67
N GLU A 188 20.07 -25.16 9.54
CA GLU A 188 18.88 -24.29 9.53
C GLU A 188 18.74 -23.48 8.23
N LEU A 189 19.84 -22.99 7.65
CA LEU A 189 19.86 -22.16 6.43
C LEU A 189 19.49 -22.96 5.17
N PHE A 190 19.80 -24.26 5.13
CA PHE A 190 19.52 -25.10 3.96
C PHE A 190 18.06 -25.60 3.94
N LEU A 191 17.45 -25.77 5.11
CA LEU A 191 16.02 -26.08 5.26
C LEU A 191 15.13 -24.88 4.91
N ASP A 192 15.57 -23.66 5.23
CA ASP A 192 14.85 -22.42 4.90
C ASP A 192 14.81 -22.15 3.37
N TRP A 193 15.83 -22.63 2.63
CA TRP A 193 15.89 -22.43 1.18
C TRP A 193 15.00 -23.40 0.38
N MET A 194 14.61 -24.53 0.98
CA MET A 194 13.76 -25.55 0.34
C MET A 194 12.35 -25.66 0.95
N SER A 195 12.01 -24.87 1.96
CA SER A 195 10.71 -24.95 2.63
C SER A 195 9.86 -23.68 2.49
N SER A 196 8.66 -23.87 1.93
CA SER A 196 7.46 -23.03 2.08
C SER A 196 7.44 -21.65 1.42
N GLN A 197 6.27 -21.27 0.89
CA GLN A 197 5.95 -19.84 0.84
C GLN A 197 6.07 -19.31 2.25
N LYS A 198 6.89 -18.29 2.45
CA LYS A 198 7.08 -17.64 3.73
C LYS A 198 5.74 -17.28 4.36
N GLU A 199 5.44 -17.92 5.49
CA GLU A 199 4.17 -17.78 6.19
C GLU A 199 4.15 -16.46 6.98
N VAL A 200 3.22 -15.56 6.66
CA VAL A 200 3.11 -14.24 7.29
C VAL A 200 2.45 -14.36 8.65
N LYS A 201 3.08 -13.84 9.71
CA LYS A 201 2.48 -13.78 11.05
C LYS A 201 1.53 -12.59 11.15
N LEU A 202 0.46 -12.71 11.93
CA LEU A 202 -0.61 -11.73 12.03
C LEU A 202 -0.72 -11.13 13.43
N ILE A 203 -0.89 -9.82 13.51
CA ILE A 203 -1.23 -9.11 14.75
C ILE A 203 -2.59 -8.48 14.57
N LEU A 204 -3.63 -9.00 15.21
CA LEU A 204 -4.97 -8.41 15.18
C LEU A 204 -5.13 -7.41 16.33
N VAL A 205 -5.30 -6.14 15.99
CA VAL A 205 -5.60 -5.05 16.92
C VAL A 205 -7.11 -4.87 17.00
N THR A 206 -7.67 -5.09 18.18
CA THR A 206 -9.11 -4.92 18.45
C THR A 206 -9.34 -3.82 19.48
N GLY A 207 -10.49 -3.15 19.44
CA GLY A 207 -10.88 -2.12 20.41
C GLY A 207 -12.17 -2.47 21.15
N SER A 208 -12.33 -1.98 22.37
CA SER A 208 -13.59 -2.02 23.11
C SER A 208 -13.91 -0.68 23.77
N VAL A 209 -15.07 -0.60 24.43
CA VAL A 209 -15.58 0.55 25.21
C VAL A 209 -16.00 1.73 24.35
N ILE A 210 -15.10 2.34 23.57
CA ILE A 210 -15.39 3.48 22.69
C ILE A 210 -14.68 3.35 21.33
N SER A 211 -15.28 3.93 20.30
CA SER A 211 -14.55 4.25 19.07
C SER A 211 -13.56 5.40 19.36
N GLY A 212 -12.42 5.45 18.66
CA GLY A 212 -11.42 6.50 18.89
C GLY A 212 -10.47 6.31 20.08
N VAL A 213 -10.41 5.11 20.70
CA VAL A 213 -9.48 4.80 21.82
C VAL A 213 -7.97 4.90 21.47
N GLY A 214 -7.64 5.13 20.19
CA GLY A 214 -6.27 5.22 19.70
C GLY A 214 -5.74 3.95 19.02
N LYS A 215 -6.63 3.11 18.45
CA LYS A 215 -6.23 1.91 17.70
C LYS A 215 -5.22 2.22 16.59
N GLY A 216 -5.48 3.21 15.74
CA GLY A 216 -4.55 3.65 14.68
C GLY A 216 -3.16 4.01 15.18
N VAL A 217 -3.05 4.67 16.33
CA VAL A 217 -1.76 5.02 16.95
C VAL A 217 -1.05 3.77 17.48
N VAL A 218 -1.79 2.85 18.10
CA VAL A 218 -1.24 1.55 18.55
C VAL A 218 -0.73 0.75 17.36
N THR A 219 -1.55 0.55 16.32
CA THR A 219 -1.19 -0.13 15.07
C THR A 219 0.09 0.44 14.46
N SER A 220 0.17 1.76 14.34
CA SER A 220 1.34 2.47 13.82
C SER A 220 2.58 2.29 14.70
N SER A 221 2.41 2.32 16.03
CA SER A 221 3.49 2.15 16.99
C SER A 221 4.08 0.75 16.95
N LEU A 222 3.23 -0.28 16.92
CA LEU A 222 3.65 -1.67 16.77
C LEU A 222 4.43 -1.88 15.46
N GLY A 223 3.95 -1.28 14.37
CA GLY A 223 4.63 -1.32 13.08
C GLY A 223 6.01 -0.66 13.12
N LEU A 224 6.13 0.50 13.77
CA LEU A 224 7.41 1.21 13.90
C LEU A 224 8.43 0.40 14.70
N LEU A 225 8.00 -0.22 15.81
CA LEU A 225 8.86 -1.09 16.62
C LEU A 225 9.40 -2.27 15.82
N LEU A 226 8.53 -2.98 15.09
CA LEU A 226 8.94 -4.08 14.22
C LEU A 226 9.89 -3.61 13.12
N ARG A 227 9.56 -2.50 12.43
CA ARG A 227 10.45 -1.95 11.38
C ARG A 227 11.81 -1.54 11.91
N SER A 228 11.89 -0.98 13.13
CA SER A 228 13.15 -0.58 13.78
C SER A 228 14.11 -1.76 14.00
N LYS A 229 13.59 -2.99 14.08
CA LYS A 229 14.38 -4.23 14.16
C LYS A 229 14.60 -4.94 12.83
N GLY A 230 14.14 -4.35 11.72
CA GLY A 230 14.35 -4.88 10.37
C GLY A 230 13.27 -5.86 9.87
N TYR A 231 12.16 -6.04 10.59
CA TYR A 231 11.03 -6.81 10.10
C TYR A 231 10.35 -6.09 8.92
N ARG A 232 10.00 -6.84 7.87
CA ARG A 232 9.12 -6.33 6.81
C ARG A 232 7.68 -6.47 7.28
N ILE A 233 6.92 -5.38 7.20
CA ILE A 233 5.54 -5.37 7.68
C ILE A 233 4.56 -4.95 6.60
N SER A 234 3.30 -5.36 6.79
CA SER A 234 2.14 -4.84 6.07
C SER A 234 1.04 -4.47 7.07
N VAL A 235 0.07 -3.69 6.62
CA VAL A 235 -1.09 -3.29 7.42
C VAL A 235 -2.36 -3.54 6.64
N ILE A 236 -3.38 -4.07 7.32
CA ILE A 236 -4.74 -4.19 6.82
C ILE A 236 -5.65 -3.46 7.80
N LYS A 237 -6.54 -2.61 7.30
CA LYS A 237 -7.58 -1.98 8.10
C LYS A 237 -8.93 -2.54 7.67
N ILE A 238 -9.66 -3.05 8.64
CA ILE A 238 -11.02 -3.55 8.48
C ILE A 238 -11.97 -2.48 9.01
N ASP A 239 -12.80 -1.95 8.13
CA ASP A 239 -13.85 -1.01 8.47
C ASP A 239 -15.21 -1.72 8.43
N PRO A 240 -15.93 -1.77 9.57
CA PRO A 240 -17.17 -2.52 9.64
C PRO A 240 -18.36 -1.83 8.94
N TYR A 241 -18.21 -0.59 8.47
CA TYR A 241 -19.26 0.12 7.73
C TYR A 241 -19.61 -0.55 6.39
N LEU A 242 -20.82 -0.26 5.88
CA LEU A 242 -21.37 -0.87 4.67
C LEU A 242 -20.86 -0.28 3.36
N ASN A 243 -20.40 0.97 3.35
CA ASN A 243 -19.83 1.58 2.15
C ASN A 243 -18.68 0.72 1.59
N ILE A 244 -18.58 0.66 0.26
CA ILE A 244 -17.52 -0.12 -0.40
C ILE A 244 -16.16 0.54 -0.15
N ASP A 245 -16.11 1.86 -0.17
CA ASP A 245 -14.94 2.69 0.10
C ASP A 245 -15.36 4.00 0.79
N ALA A 246 -14.38 4.83 1.14
CA ALA A 246 -14.62 6.11 1.80
C ALA A 246 -14.95 7.26 0.83
N GLY A 247 -14.91 7.03 -0.49
CA GLY A 247 -14.93 8.09 -1.50
C GLY A 247 -16.21 8.94 -1.49
N THR A 248 -17.31 8.36 -1.04
CA THR A 248 -18.62 9.02 -0.96
C THR A 248 -18.92 9.66 0.40
N PHE A 249 -17.99 9.61 1.36
CA PHE A 249 -18.23 10.20 2.68
C PHE A 249 -18.19 11.71 2.66
N SER A 250 -19.05 12.30 3.49
CA SER A 250 -18.94 13.72 3.84
C SER A 250 -17.76 13.91 4.80
N PRO A 251 -16.88 14.89 4.56
CA PRO A 251 -15.79 15.21 5.50
C PRO A 251 -16.25 15.58 6.92
N TYR A 252 -17.52 15.93 7.11
CA TYR A 252 -18.08 16.20 8.45
C TYR A 252 -18.36 14.93 9.27
N GLU A 253 -18.62 13.79 8.62
CA GLU A 253 -19.06 12.58 9.33
C GLU A 253 -17.88 11.68 9.71
N HIS A 254 -17.00 11.40 8.74
CA HIS A 254 -15.93 10.41 8.88
C HIS A 254 -14.53 11.01 8.71
N GLY A 255 -14.42 12.35 8.66
CA GLY A 255 -13.16 13.03 8.38
C GLY A 255 -12.81 13.01 6.89
N GLU A 256 -11.60 13.46 6.57
CA GLU A 256 -11.15 13.51 5.19
C GLU A 256 -11.00 12.11 4.54
N VAL A 257 -11.23 12.05 3.23
CA VAL A 257 -10.91 10.86 2.43
C VAL A 257 -9.40 10.82 2.19
N TYR A 258 -8.77 9.69 2.47
CA TYR A 258 -7.35 9.47 2.17
C TYR A 258 -7.19 8.69 0.87
N VAL A 259 -6.24 9.10 0.03
CA VAL A 259 -6.06 8.52 -1.31
C VAL A 259 -4.74 7.76 -1.37
N LEU A 260 -4.77 6.55 -1.93
CA LEU A 260 -3.61 5.68 -2.12
C LEU A 260 -3.02 5.80 -3.53
N ASP A 261 -1.82 5.25 -3.72
CA ASP A 261 -1.10 5.31 -5.01
C ASP A 261 -1.91 4.69 -6.16
N ASP A 262 -2.66 3.62 -5.89
CA ASP A 262 -3.49 2.92 -6.86
C ASP A 262 -4.89 3.55 -7.05
N GLY A 263 -5.12 4.73 -6.48
CA GLY A 263 -6.40 5.43 -6.52
C GLY A 263 -7.46 4.83 -5.61
N GLY A 264 -7.09 3.98 -4.63
CA GLY A 264 -8.01 3.60 -3.56
C GLY A 264 -8.38 4.80 -2.70
N GLU A 265 -9.68 5.05 -2.54
CA GLU A 265 -10.23 5.99 -1.56
C GLU A 265 -10.48 5.23 -0.25
N VAL A 266 -9.78 5.60 0.81
CA VAL A 266 -9.77 4.86 2.07
C VAL A 266 -9.95 5.79 3.25
N ASP A 267 -10.22 5.17 4.40
CA ASP A 267 -10.31 5.85 5.69
C ASP A 267 -9.00 6.56 6.06
N LEU A 268 -9.14 7.63 6.86
CA LEU A 268 -8.06 8.53 7.28
C LEU A 268 -6.93 7.79 8.03
N ASP A 269 -7.23 6.68 8.70
CA ASP A 269 -6.25 5.89 9.43
C ASP A 269 -5.07 5.42 8.54
N PHE A 270 -5.28 5.21 7.24
CA PHE A 270 -4.20 4.90 6.31
C PHE A 270 -3.13 6.00 6.23
N GLY A 271 -3.55 7.25 6.38
CA GLY A 271 -2.63 8.37 6.46
C GLY A 271 -1.73 8.31 7.69
N ASN A 272 -2.21 7.77 8.81
CA ASN A 272 -1.37 7.55 9.99
C ASN A 272 -0.34 6.45 9.72
N TYR A 273 -0.78 5.33 9.14
CA TYR A 273 0.11 4.21 8.83
C TYR A 273 1.21 4.60 7.84
N GLU A 274 0.88 5.27 6.73
CA GLU A 274 1.89 5.66 5.74
C GLU A 274 2.91 6.66 6.31
N ARG A 275 2.46 7.60 7.17
CA ARG A 275 3.33 8.59 7.83
C ARG A 275 4.29 7.99 8.83
N PHE A 276 3.80 7.10 9.69
CA PHE A 276 4.64 6.46 10.72
C PHE A 276 5.57 5.43 10.12
N LEU A 277 5.07 4.66 9.14
CA LEU A 277 5.75 3.47 8.68
C LEU A 277 6.53 3.71 7.39
N ASN A 278 6.31 4.80 6.64
CA ASN A 278 6.88 5.01 5.30
C ASN A 278 6.68 3.78 4.39
N LEU A 279 5.41 3.38 4.26
CA LEU A 279 4.94 2.28 3.41
C LEU A 279 3.92 2.81 2.40
N ARG A 280 3.68 2.05 1.33
CA ARG A 280 2.69 2.38 0.30
C ARG A 280 1.66 1.27 0.19
N PHE A 281 0.46 1.56 0.69
CA PHE A 281 -0.64 0.59 0.69
C PHE A 281 -1.45 0.65 -0.60
N ARG A 282 -2.31 -0.35 -0.79
CA ARG A 282 -3.22 -0.49 -1.93
C ARG A 282 -4.65 -0.52 -1.45
N ARG A 283 -5.61 -0.31 -2.36
CA ARG A 283 -7.06 -0.38 -2.06
C ARG A 283 -7.49 -1.67 -1.38
N ASP A 284 -6.78 -2.77 -1.64
CA ASP A 284 -7.03 -4.11 -1.08
C ASP A 284 -6.62 -4.23 0.40
N ASN A 285 -5.72 -3.36 0.89
CA ASN A 285 -5.37 -3.28 2.30
C ASN A 285 -6.51 -2.73 3.15
N ASN A 286 -7.47 -2.02 2.54
CA ASN A 286 -8.70 -1.59 3.17
C ASN A 286 -9.82 -2.60 2.88
N ILE A 287 -10.32 -3.24 3.92
CA ILE A 287 -11.44 -4.18 3.86
C ILE A 287 -12.66 -3.47 4.46
N THR A 288 -13.78 -3.50 3.74
CA THR A 288 -15.06 -2.99 4.25
C THR A 288 -16.10 -4.09 4.22
N THR A 289 -17.17 -3.97 5.02
CA THR A 289 -18.30 -4.90 4.93
C THR A 289 -18.89 -4.91 3.52
N GLY A 290 -19.01 -3.72 2.90
CA GLY A 290 -19.47 -3.57 1.52
C GLY A 290 -18.64 -4.34 0.49
N LYS A 291 -17.31 -4.28 0.58
CA LYS A 291 -16.39 -5.02 -0.32
C LYS A 291 -16.59 -6.53 -0.21
N ILE A 292 -16.64 -7.06 1.02
CA ILE A 292 -16.80 -8.49 1.25
C ILE A 292 -18.15 -8.98 0.75
N TYR A 293 -19.22 -8.25 1.07
CA TYR A 293 -20.58 -8.62 0.68
C TYR A 293 -20.75 -8.54 -0.84
N SER A 294 -20.26 -7.48 -1.48
CA SER A 294 -20.27 -7.35 -2.94
C SER A 294 -19.53 -8.51 -3.62
N MET A 295 -18.35 -8.89 -3.11
CA MET A 295 -17.60 -10.04 -3.63
C MET A 295 -18.38 -11.35 -3.49
N VAL A 296 -18.97 -11.62 -2.32
CA VAL A 296 -19.69 -12.88 -2.06
C VAL A 296 -21.00 -12.95 -2.85
N ILE A 297 -21.75 -11.85 -2.94
CA ILE A 297 -22.95 -11.76 -3.78
C ILE A 297 -22.59 -11.94 -5.25
N GLY A 298 -21.49 -11.35 -5.73
CA GLY A 298 -21.00 -11.56 -7.09
C GLY A 298 -20.66 -13.01 -7.39
N LYS A 299 -19.94 -13.70 -6.48
CA LYS A 299 -19.64 -15.13 -6.58
C LYS A 299 -20.91 -16.00 -6.58
N GLU A 300 -21.91 -15.62 -5.80
CA GLU A 300 -23.22 -16.29 -5.78
C GLU A 300 -23.94 -16.17 -7.12
N ARG A 301 -24.03 -14.96 -7.69
CA ARG A 301 -24.63 -14.74 -9.02
C ARG A 301 -23.89 -15.47 -10.13
N ASN A 302 -22.57 -15.62 -10.01
CA ASN A 302 -21.74 -16.36 -10.97
C ASN A 302 -21.86 -17.89 -10.83
N GLY A 303 -22.52 -18.39 -9.78
CA GLY A 303 -22.68 -19.82 -9.53
C GLY A 303 -21.48 -20.50 -8.87
N ASP A 304 -20.54 -19.75 -8.30
CA ASP A 304 -19.30 -20.28 -7.71
C ASP A 304 -19.57 -21.19 -6.49
N TYR A 305 -20.73 -21.03 -5.85
CA TYR A 305 -21.17 -21.86 -4.71
C TYR A 305 -22.02 -23.07 -5.13
N LEU A 306 -22.07 -23.40 -6.43
CA LEU A 306 -22.77 -24.58 -6.99
C LEU A 306 -24.27 -24.65 -6.61
N GLY A 307 -24.92 -23.49 -6.52
CA GLY A 307 -26.34 -23.38 -6.17
C GLY A 307 -26.67 -23.68 -4.70
N LYS A 308 -25.66 -23.87 -3.84
CA LYS A 308 -25.88 -24.02 -2.39
C LYS A 308 -26.23 -22.67 -1.75
N THR A 309 -26.99 -22.72 -0.66
CA THR A 309 -27.32 -21.52 0.12
C THR A 309 -26.07 -20.90 0.73
N VAL A 310 -25.83 -19.62 0.41
CA VAL A 310 -24.77 -18.81 0.99
C VAL A 310 -25.24 -18.23 2.32
N GLN A 311 -24.35 -18.25 3.32
CA GLN A 311 -24.60 -17.83 4.71
C GLN A 311 -23.40 -17.07 5.26
N ILE A 312 -23.57 -16.35 6.37
CA ILE A 312 -22.46 -15.65 7.04
C ILE A 312 -21.33 -16.63 7.40
N VAL A 313 -21.67 -17.71 8.07
CA VAL A 313 -20.73 -18.81 8.35
C VAL A 313 -21.08 -19.99 7.43
N PRO A 314 -20.13 -20.57 6.68
CA PRO A 314 -18.72 -20.20 6.60
C PRO A 314 -18.42 -19.16 5.50
N HIS A 315 -19.36 -18.81 4.61
CA HIS A 315 -19.01 -18.17 3.34
C HIS A 315 -18.46 -16.75 3.47
N ILE A 316 -19.03 -15.92 4.35
CA ILE A 316 -18.51 -14.55 4.61
C ILE A 316 -17.24 -14.63 5.45
N THR A 317 -17.22 -15.47 6.49
CA THR A 317 -16.03 -15.64 7.35
C THR A 317 -14.82 -16.16 6.57
N ASP A 318 -15.02 -17.14 5.68
CA ASP A 318 -13.96 -17.68 4.82
C ASP A 318 -13.49 -16.64 3.80
N ALA A 319 -14.40 -15.85 3.25
CA ALA A 319 -14.07 -14.75 2.34
C ALA A 319 -13.19 -13.69 3.02
N ILE A 320 -13.46 -13.36 4.29
CA ILE A 320 -12.65 -12.45 5.09
C ILE A 320 -11.24 -13.02 5.27
N ILE A 321 -11.11 -14.26 5.74
CA ILE A 321 -9.79 -14.87 5.99
C ILE A 321 -8.98 -15.02 4.71
N GLN A 322 -9.59 -15.51 3.62
CA GLN A 322 -8.91 -15.62 2.32
C GLN A 322 -8.43 -14.26 1.80
N TRP A 323 -9.19 -13.19 2.05
CA TRP A 323 -8.77 -11.84 1.69
C TRP A 323 -7.54 -11.43 2.51
N VAL A 324 -7.60 -11.61 3.83
CA VAL A 324 -6.53 -11.25 4.76
C VAL A 324 -5.24 -11.99 4.42
N GLU A 325 -5.28 -13.31 4.25
CA GLU A 325 -4.10 -14.12 3.93
C GLU A 325 -3.45 -13.69 2.60
N ARG A 326 -4.29 -13.46 1.57
CA ARG A 326 -3.82 -12.97 0.27
C ARG A 326 -3.15 -11.61 0.37
N VAL A 327 -3.76 -10.66 1.07
CA VAL A 327 -3.28 -9.28 1.12
C VAL A 327 -2.10 -9.12 2.08
N ALA A 328 -2.07 -9.88 3.17
CA ALA A 328 -0.95 -9.91 4.12
C ALA A 328 0.37 -10.32 3.44
N ALA A 329 0.29 -11.18 2.42
CA ALA A 329 1.45 -11.62 1.65
C ALA A 329 1.94 -10.60 0.61
N ASN A 330 1.17 -9.55 0.32
CA ASN A 330 1.54 -8.58 -0.70
C ASN A 330 2.64 -7.62 -0.18
N PRO A 331 3.70 -7.39 -0.96
CA PRO A 331 4.75 -6.43 -0.61
C PRO A 331 4.23 -4.99 -0.70
N VAL A 332 4.47 -4.21 0.37
CA VAL A 332 4.07 -2.78 0.50
C VAL A 332 5.26 -1.84 0.76
N ASP A 333 6.46 -2.39 0.90
CA ASP A 333 7.70 -1.66 1.17
C ASP A 333 8.57 -1.45 -0.09
N GLY A 334 8.08 -1.86 -1.26
CA GLY A 334 8.77 -1.75 -2.55
C GLY A 334 9.89 -2.78 -2.81
N THR A 335 10.22 -3.66 -1.85
CA THR A 335 11.23 -4.72 -2.03
C THR A 335 10.75 -5.83 -2.96
N ASN A 336 9.43 -5.96 -3.14
CA ASN A 336 8.75 -7.09 -3.78
C ASN A 336 8.91 -8.42 -3.03
N GLU A 337 9.32 -8.37 -1.76
CA GLU A 337 9.43 -9.54 -0.91
C GLU A 337 8.24 -9.63 0.05
N THR A 338 7.82 -10.86 0.35
CA THR A 338 6.70 -11.12 1.26
C THR A 338 6.99 -10.56 2.67
N PRO A 339 6.03 -9.83 3.29
CA PRO A 339 6.15 -9.37 4.67
C PRO A 339 6.42 -10.50 5.67
N ASP A 340 7.09 -10.18 6.78
CA ASP A 340 7.25 -11.06 7.93
C ASP A 340 5.99 -11.05 8.81
N VAL A 341 5.44 -9.84 9.01
CA VAL A 341 4.29 -9.60 9.90
C VAL A 341 3.26 -8.71 9.19
N CYS A 342 1.97 -9.05 9.31
CA CYS A 342 0.88 -8.17 8.92
C CYS A 342 0.08 -7.75 10.15
N ILE A 343 -0.03 -6.45 10.37
CA ILE A 343 -0.85 -5.89 11.45
C ILE A 343 -2.24 -5.61 10.88
N ILE A 344 -3.27 -6.13 11.53
CA ILE A 344 -4.65 -6.02 11.12
C ILE A 344 -5.36 -5.17 12.17
N GLU A 345 -5.83 -3.99 11.80
CA GLU A 345 -6.66 -3.18 12.67
C GLU A 345 -8.13 -3.41 12.37
N LEU A 346 -8.88 -3.87 13.38
CA LEU A 346 -10.33 -3.94 13.31
C LEU A 346 -10.94 -2.62 13.83
N GLY A 347 -11.51 -1.84 12.91
CA GLY A 347 -12.29 -0.64 13.17
C GLY A 347 -13.55 -0.94 14.00
N GLY A 348 -14.18 0.13 14.50
CA GLY A 348 -15.35 -0.01 15.40
C GLY A 348 -14.98 -0.55 16.78
N THR A 349 -15.94 -1.21 17.42
CA THR A 349 -15.81 -1.75 18.78
C THR A 349 -16.26 -3.20 18.86
N VAL A 350 -15.51 -4.04 19.56
CA VAL A 350 -15.95 -5.43 19.75
C VAL A 350 -17.26 -5.48 20.55
N GLY A 351 -18.26 -6.12 19.97
CA GLY A 351 -19.59 -6.29 20.55
C GLY A 351 -20.69 -5.48 19.87
N ASP A 352 -20.36 -4.65 18.87
CA ASP A 352 -21.35 -4.12 17.94
C ASP A 352 -21.74 -5.18 16.88
N ILE A 353 -22.87 -4.96 16.20
CA ILE A 353 -23.40 -5.88 15.20
C ILE A 353 -22.47 -5.94 13.98
N GLU A 354 -21.90 -4.81 13.59
CA GLU A 354 -21.13 -4.64 12.36
C GLU A 354 -19.76 -5.37 12.43
N SER A 355 -19.04 -5.25 13.55
CA SER A 355 -17.73 -5.92 13.73
C SER A 355 -17.87 -7.42 14.04
N SER A 356 -19.03 -7.87 14.54
CA SER A 356 -19.23 -9.23 15.03
C SER A 356 -18.84 -10.32 14.02
N VAL A 357 -19.11 -10.10 12.74
CA VAL A 357 -18.78 -11.03 11.65
C VAL A 357 -17.27 -11.18 11.47
N PHE A 358 -16.52 -10.08 11.59
CA PHE A 358 -15.06 -10.11 11.49
C PHE A 358 -14.43 -10.77 12.70
N VAL A 359 -14.84 -10.39 13.92
CA VAL A 359 -14.34 -11.01 15.16
C VAL A 359 -14.59 -12.53 15.14
N LYS A 360 -15.78 -12.95 14.67
CA LYS A 360 -16.13 -14.36 14.50
C LYS A 360 -15.25 -15.06 13.46
N ALA A 361 -14.95 -14.42 12.33
CA ALA A 361 -14.07 -14.97 11.30
C ALA A 361 -12.67 -15.27 11.85
N PHE A 362 -12.07 -14.32 12.58
CA PHE A 362 -10.76 -14.52 13.21
C PHE A 362 -10.82 -15.57 14.32
N GLY A 363 -11.83 -15.51 15.21
CA GLY A 363 -12.02 -16.45 16.31
C GLY A 363 -12.12 -17.90 15.82
N ASP A 364 -12.97 -18.18 14.84
CA ASP A 364 -13.18 -19.55 14.34
C ASP A 364 -11.96 -20.13 13.61
N HIS A 365 -11.20 -19.27 12.93
CA HIS A 365 -10.05 -19.69 12.15
C HIS A 365 -8.80 -19.90 13.01
N PHE A 366 -8.48 -18.93 13.88
CA PHE A 366 -7.21 -18.89 14.60
C PHE A 366 -7.25 -19.52 16.00
N SER A 367 -8.43 -19.81 16.55
CA SER A 367 -8.53 -20.57 17.81
C SER A 367 -8.29 -22.07 17.62
N ARG A 368 -8.18 -22.53 16.37
CA ARG A 368 -7.78 -23.90 16.04
C ARG A 368 -6.28 -24.09 16.36
N PRO A 369 -5.87 -25.21 16.99
CA PRO A 369 -4.47 -25.43 17.38
C PRO A 369 -3.47 -25.28 16.22
N LYS A 370 -3.86 -25.70 15.01
CA LYS A 370 -3.03 -25.58 13.81
C LYS A 370 -2.66 -24.14 13.48
N ASN A 371 -3.55 -23.18 13.72
CA ASN A 371 -3.41 -21.79 13.26
C ASN A 371 -3.10 -20.82 14.40
N ARG A 372 -3.20 -21.24 15.67
CA ARG A 372 -3.00 -20.39 16.86
C ARG A 372 -1.65 -19.66 16.89
N HIS A 373 -0.60 -20.32 16.40
CA HIS A 373 0.75 -19.77 16.35
C HIS A 373 0.92 -18.66 15.29
N LEU A 374 -0.07 -18.45 14.41
CA LEU A 374 -0.05 -17.43 13.36
C LEU A 374 -0.61 -16.09 13.81
N LEU A 375 -1.46 -16.07 14.83
CA LEU A 375 -2.18 -14.88 15.27
C LEU A 375 -1.76 -14.49 16.68
N MET A 376 -1.48 -13.20 16.85
CA MET A 376 -1.45 -12.51 18.13
C MET A 376 -2.60 -11.51 18.19
N ASN A 377 -3.37 -11.49 19.28
CA ASN A 377 -4.42 -10.51 19.49
C ASN A 377 -3.95 -9.40 20.45
N VAL A 378 -3.90 -8.17 19.97
CA VAL A 378 -3.64 -6.98 20.78
C VAL A 378 -4.99 -6.30 21.04
N HIS A 379 -5.42 -6.28 22.30
CA HIS A 379 -6.67 -5.64 22.68
C HIS A 379 -6.41 -4.25 23.25
N VAL A 380 -7.03 -3.22 22.66
CA VAL A 380 -6.96 -1.84 23.14
C VAL A 380 -8.25 -1.53 23.90
N SER A 381 -8.11 -1.17 25.17
CA SER A 381 -9.23 -0.81 26.03
C SER A 381 -8.93 0.46 26.81
N MET A 382 -9.97 1.13 27.30
CA MET A 382 -9.85 2.37 28.07
C MET A 382 -10.31 2.20 29.51
N MET A 383 -9.65 2.89 30.44
CA MET A 383 -10.19 3.15 31.77
C MET A 383 -11.10 4.39 31.74
N VAL A 384 -12.32 4.24 32.24
CA VAL A 384 -13.32 5.32 32.22
C VAL A 384 -13.41 5.95 33.59
N GLY A 385 -13.33 7.28 33.62
CA GLY A 385 -13.53 8.12 34.80
C GLY A 385 -13.99 9.50 34.36
N THR A 386 -14.31 10.36 35.31
CA THR A 386 -14.62 11.77 35.08
C THR A 386 -13.63 12.64 35.86
N GLU A 387 -13.66 13.96 35.69
CA GLU A 387 -12.86 14.85 36.55
C GLU A 387 -13.22 14.70 38.03
N ALA A 388 -14.47 14.32 38.33
CA ALA A 388 -14.97 14.13 39.69
C ALA A 388 -14.75 12.69 40.22
N GLU A 389 -14.58 11.69 39.34
CA GLU A 389 -14.47 10.29 39.73
C GLU A 389 -13.21 9.60 39.18
N PRO A 390 -12.46 8.87 40.03
CA PRO A 390 -11.23 8.21 39.62
C PRO A 390 -11.50 7.13 38.57
N GLN A 391 -10.56 6.97 37.63
CA GLN A 391 -10.66 6.03 36.52
C GLN A 391 -10.91 4.58 37.00
N LYS A 392 -11.93 3.93 36.44
CA LYS A 392 -12.36 2.57 36.78
C LYS A 392 -12.10 1.59 35.64
N THR A 393 -11.84 0.34 36.01
CA THR A 393 -11.55 -0.77 35.08
C THR A 393 -12.79 -1.57 34.66
N LYS A 394 -14.00 -1.27 35.17
CA LYS A 394 -15.20 -2.07 34.91
C LYS A 394 -15.55 -2.18 33.41
N PRO A 395 -15.54 -1.09 32.61
CA PRO A 395 -15.84 -1.19 31.18
C PRO A 395 -14.85 -2.09 30.42
N MET A 396 -13.58 -2.07 30.82
CA MET A 396 -12.55 -2.95 30.28
C MET A 396 -12.82 -4.43 30.60
N GLN A 397 -13.28 -4.76 31.81
CA GLN A 397 -13.63 -6.14 32.19
C GLN A 397 -14.70 -6.70 31.25
N GLU A 398 -15.75 -5.92 30.97
CA GLU A 398 -16.80 -6.29 30.03
C GLU A 398 -16.28 -6.40 28.59
N GLY A 399 -15.42 -5.48 28.16
CA GLY A 399 -14.78 -5.52 26.84
C GLY A 399 -14.00 -6.81 26.60
N ILE A 400 -13.17 -7.20 27.58
CA ILE A 400 -12.39 -8.45 27.52
C ILE A 400 -13.30 -9.68 27.51
N SER A 401 -14.36 -9.69 28.33
CA SER A 401 -15.36 -10.77 28.35
C SER A 401 -16.01 -10.97 26.97
N LYS A 402 -16.40 -9.88 26.31
CA LYS A 402 -16.98 -9.92 24.96
C LYS A 402 -16.02 -10.48 23.92
N VAL A 403 -14.77 -10.01 23.88
CA VAL A 403 -13.75 -10.49 22.92
C VAL A 403 -13.56 -12.01 23.06
N ARG A 404 -13.51 -12.50 24.31
CA ARG A 404 -13.40 -13.93 24.63
C ARG A 404 -14.63 -14.73 24.21
N SER A 405 -15.83 -14.16 24.34
CA SER A 405 -17.07 -14.83 23.92
C SER A 405 -17.11 -15.11 22.41
N PHE A 406 -16.41 -14.32 21.60
CA PHE A 406 -16.23 -14.57 20.16
C PHE A 406 -15.06 -15.52 19.83
N GLY A 407 -14.42 -16.09 20.85
CA GLY A 407 -13.34 -17.06 20.70
C GLY A 407 -11.95 -16.44 20.58
N LEU A 408 -11.78 -15.12 20.75
CA LEU A 408 -10.46 -14.48 20.75
C LEU A 408 -9.98 -14.22 22.18
N THR A 409 -8.77 -14.65 22.49
CA THR A 409 -8.11 -14.31 23.76
C THR A 409 -7.09 -13.22 23.50
N PRO A 410 -7.10 -12.08 24.23
CA PRO A 410 -6.01 -11.11 24.16
C PRO A 410 -4.67 -11.77 24.51
N ASP A 411 -3.62 -11.46 23.76
CA ASP A 411 -2.22 -11.83 24.06
C ASP A 411 -1.45 -10.62 24.62
N LEU A 412 -1.91 -9.40 24.34
CA LEU A 412 -1.40 -8.14 24.86
C LEU A 412 -2.59 -7.20 25.11
N LEU A 413 -2.62 -6.53 26.25
CA LEU A 413 -3.66 -5.57 26.61
C LEU A 413 -3.06 -4.17 26.71
N VAL A 414 -3.47 -3.29 25.80
CA VAL A 414 -3.08 -1.88 25.80
C VAL A 414 -4.16 -1.06 26.51
N VAL A 415 -3.77 -0.39 27.59
CA VAL A 415 -4.70 0.30 28.49
C VAL A 415 -4.58 1.81 28.33
N ARG A 416 -5.56 2.42 27.67
CA ARG A 416 -5.66 3.88 27.56
C ARG A 416 -6.12 4.49 28.89
N ASN A 417 -5.34 5.44 29.40
CA ASN A 417 -5.59 6.10 30.69
C ASN A 417 -4.98 7.52 30.72
N MET A 418 -5.22 8.29 31.79
CA MET A 418 -4.80 9.69 31.87
C MET A 418 -3.40 9.88 32.46
N GLU A 419 -3.12 9.31 33.64
CA GLU A 419 -1.95 9.66 34.48
C GLU A 419 -0.87 8.56 34.56
N GLY A 420 -1.13 7.39 33.97
CA GLY A 420 -0.30 6.18 34.07
C GLY A 420 -0.87 5.13 35.01
N LEU A 421 -0.42 3.88 34.85
CA LEU A 421 -0.87 2.76 35.68
C LEU A 421 0.07 2.54 36.88
N SER A 422 -0.51 2.42 38.07
CA SER A 422 0.22 1.98 39.26
C SER A 422 0.48 0.46 39.23
N THR A 423 1.52 -0.01 39.94
CA THR A 423 1.83 -1.44 40.06
C THR A 423 0.66 -2.26 40.59
N GLN A 424 -0.12 -1.70 41.52
CA GLN A 424 -1.33 -2.33 42.05
C GLN A 424 -2.43 -2.45 40.99
N MET A 425 -2.61 -1.41 40.17
CA MET A 425 -3.58 -1.44 39.07
C MET A 425 -3.18 -2.46 38.00
N ILE A 426 -1.89 -2.51 37.63
CA ILE A 426 -1.36 -3.52 36.70
C ILE A 426 -1.62 -4.93 37.23
N ALA A 427 -1.34 -5.20 38.50
CA ALA A 427 -1.59 -6.51 39.12
C ALA A 427 -3.08 -6.86 39.11
N LYS A 428 -3.97 -5.90 39.40
CA LYS A 428 -5.42 -6.10 39.32
C LYS A 428 -5.88 -6.41 37.90
N ILE A 429 -5.36 -5.70 36.90
CA ILE A 429 -5.69 -5.91 35.49
C ILE A 429 -5.22 -7.28 35.03
N ALA A 430 -3.97 -7.65 35.33
CA ALA A 430 -3.40 -8.97 35.05
C ALA A 430 -4.31 -10.10 35.57
N GLU A 431 -4.77 -10.01 36.82
CA GLU A 431 -5.63 -11.03 37.45
C GLU A 431 -6.95 -11.26 36.70
N PHE A 432 -7.77 -10.22 36.48
CA PHE A 432 -9.07 -10.41 35.84
C PHE A 432 -8.98 -10.67 34.33
N SER A 433 -7.94 -10.14 33.68
CA SER A 433 -7.69 -10.37 32.25
C SER A 433 -6.97 -11.68 31.98
N GLN A 434 -6.51 -12.39 33.03
CA GLN A 434 -5.72 -13.62 32.97
C GLN A 434 -4.50 -13.47 32.04
N LEU A 435 -3.81 -12.34 32.19
CA LEU A 435 -2.58 -12.01 31.48
C LEU A 435 -1.45 -11.81 32.48
N GLU A 436 -0.23 -12.04 32.05
CA GLU A 436 0.95 -11.70 32.83
C GLU A 436 1.18 -10.20 32.87
N ARG A 437 1.87 -9.71 33.92
CA ARG A 437 2.10 -8.27 34.11
C ARG A 437 2.80 -7.60 32.93
N HIS A 438 3.75 -8.30 32.31
CA HIS A 438 4.50 -7.79 31.15
C HIS A 438 3.66 -7.75 29.86
N GLN A 439 2.44 -8.32 29.86
CA GLN A 439 1.49 -8.26 28.74
C GLN A 439 0.51 -7.08 28.89
N ILE A 440 0.60 -6.31 29.97
CA ILE A 440 -0.22 -5.12 30.21
C ILE A 440 0.59 -3.87 29.87
N VAL A 441 0.16 -3.13 28.84
CA VAL A 441 0.85 -1.93 28.34
C VAL A 441 0.14 -0.69 28.86
N ASP A 442 0.89 0.19 29.51
CA ASP A 442 0.40 1.49 29.95
C ASP A 442 0.42 2.47 28.77
N ASN A 443 -0.76 2.83 28.25
CA ASN A 443 -0.89 3.80 27.17
C ASN A 443 -1.52 5.09 27.70
N ARG A 444 -0.77 5.85 28.50
CA ARG A 444 -1.21 7.11 29.10
C ARG A 444 -1.36 8.25 28.07
N ASN A 445 -2.01 9.34 28.46
CA ASN A 445 -2.02 10.56 27.67
C ASN A 445 -0.60 11.11 27.54
N VAL A 446 -0.22 11.48 26.32
CA VAL A 446 1.07 12.06 25.98
C VAL A 446 0.86 13.35 25.21
N SER A 447 1.82 14.26 25.31
CA SER A 447 1.93 15.53 24.57
C SER A 447 1.88 15.36 23.05
N SER A 448 2.44 14.26 22.55
CA SER A 448 2.59 13.99 21.12
C SER A 448 2.39 12.51 20.82
N VAL A 449 1.65 12.21 19.75
CA VAL A 449 1.44 10.84 19.26
C VAL A 449 2.75 10.13 18.91
N TYR A 450 3.79 10.89 18.57
CA TYR A 450 5.13 10.38 18.26
C TYR A 450 5.84 9.78 19.49
N ARG A 451 5.37 10.06 20.70
CA ARG A 451 5.93 9.50 21.95
C ARG A 451 5.45 8.08 22.25
N VAL A 452 4.29 7.68 21.72
CA VAL A 452 3.68 6.37 22.01
C VAL A 452 4.58 5.19 21.63
N PRO A 453 5.22 5.16 20.44
CA PRO A 453 6.15 4.07 20.09
C PRO A 453 7.34 3.96 21.07
N LEU A 454 7.89 5.09 21.53
CA LEU A 454 9.01 5.11 22.49
C LEU A 454 8.60 4.55 23.85
N GLN A 455 7.38 4.87 24.29
CA GLN A 455 6.83 4.29 25.52
C GLN A 455 6.63 2.77 25.39
N MET A 456 6.05 2.31 24.28
CA MET A 456 5.89 0.87 24.02
C MET A 456 7.23 0.13 23.91
N ALA A 457 8.28 0.78 23.37
CA ALA A 457 9.63 0.23 23.37
C ALA A 457 10.15 0.02 24.79
N ARG A 458 9.97 1.02 25.67
CA ARG A 458 10.39 0.97 27.09
C ARG A 458 9.62 -0.08 27.88
N ASP A 459 8.34 -0.28 27.56
CA ASP A 459 7.48 -1.30 28.19
C ASP A 459 7.79 -2.73 27.70
N GLY A 460 8.75 -2.92 26.77
CA GLY A 460 9.18 -4.24 26.30
C GLY A 460 8.21 -4.93 25.35
N VAL A 461 7.27 -4.19 24.75
CA VAL A 461 6.20 -4.73 23.88
C VAL A 461 6.75 -5.56 22.71
N LEU A 462 7.87 -5.12 22.14
CA LEU A 462 8.51 -5.82 21.03
C LEU A 462 8.94 -7.25 21.39
N GLU A 463 9.52 -7.46 22.58
CA GLU A 463 9.95 -8.79 23.01
C GLU A 463 8.76 -9.72 23.21
N VAL A 464 7.64 -9.20 23.73
CA VAL A 464 6.39 -9.96 23.84
C VAL A 464 5.89 -10.43 22.48
N ILE A 465 5.96 -9.57 21.46
CA ILE A 465 5.56 -9.92 20.09
C ILE A 465 6.48 -11.00 19.51
N ILE A 466 7.79 -10.82 19.67
CA ILE A 466 8.80 -11.77 19.16
C ILE A 466 8.57 -13.14 19.77
N ASP A 467 8.39 -13.23 21.08
CA ASP A 467 8.21 -14.49 21.79
C ASP A 467 6.86 -15.14 21.44
N ARG A 468 5.78 -14.35 21.37
CA ARG A 468 4.44 -14.86 21.09
C ARG A 468 4.26 -15.38 19.67
N LEU A 469 4.88 -14.72 18.69
CA LEU A 469 4.80 -15.07 17.27
C LEU A 469 5.99 -15.91 16.79
N GLN A 470 6.95 -16.21 17.68
CA GLN A 470 8.18 -16.96 17.40
C GLN A 470 8.97 -16.34 16.23
N LEU A 471 9.12 -15.01 16.28
CA LEU A 471 9.79 -14.26 15.23
C LEU A 471 11.32 -14.41 15.32
N PRO A 472 12.04 -14.39 14.17
CA PRO A 472 13.49 -14.46 14.17
C PRO A 472 14.15 -13.29 14.90
N ARG A 473 14.92 -13.58 15.96
CA ARG A 473 15.59 -12.54 16.78
C ARG A 473 16.76 -11.86 16.09
N SER A 474 17.32 -12.46 15.03
CA SER A 474 18.44 -11.88 14.29
C SER A 474 18.17 -11.93 12.79
N PHE A 475 18.52 -10.84 12.10
CA PHE A 475 18.41 -10.72 10.66
C PHE A 475 19.80 -10.63 10.06
N HIS A 476 20.12 -11.51 9.11
CA HIS A 476 21.32 -11.39 8.27
C HIS A 476 21.03 -10.63 6.96
N ARG A 477 19.97 -9.79 6.94
CA ARG A 477 19.57 -9.05 5.75
C ARG A 477 20.24 -7.68 5.70
N ARG A 478 20.76 -7.33 4.53
CA ARG A 478 21.00 -5.93 4.18
C ARG A 478 19.66 -5.22 4.12
N VAL A 479 19.43 -4.32 5.06
CA VAL A 479 18.29 -3.41 5.04
C VAL A 479 18.45 -2.51 3.81
N THR A 480 17.62 -2.70 2.79
CA THR A 480 17.74 -2.02 1.48
C THR A 480 17.14 -0.61 1.47
N ARG A 481 16.40 -0.23 2.52
CA ARG A 481 15.80 1.11 2.69
C ARG A 481 16.08 1.63 4.10
N PRO A 482 16.32 2.94 4.28
CA PRO A 482 16.43 3.53 5.62
C PRO A 482 15.18 3.17 6.44
N THR A 483 15.37 2.42 7.53
CA THR A 483 14.35 2.23 8.55
C THR A 483 14.53 3.32 9.60
N PRO A 484 13.46 4.02 10.03
CA PRO A 484 13.57 4.97 11.11
C PRO A 484 14.12 4.26 12.36
N THR A 485 15.17 4.81 12.95
CA THR A 485 15.70 4.32 14.23
C THR A 485 14.89 4.91 15.38
N LEU A 486 14.87 4.23 16.52
CA LEU A 486 14.23 4.79 17.72
C LEU A 486 14.92 6.09 18.17
N ASP A 487 16.23 6.22 17.95
CA ASP A 487 17.00 7.42 18.29
C ASP A 487 16.58 8.63 17.44
N GLN A 488 16.34 8.43 16.14
CA GLN A 488 15.77 9.48 15.27
C GLN A 488 14.38 9.89 15.73
N TRP A 489 13.59 8.95 16.22
CA TRP A 489 12.24 9.20 16.70
C TRP A 489 12.22 9.92 18.05
N GLU A 490 13.16 9.60 18.94
CA GLU A 490 13.36 10.32 20.21
C GLU A 490 13.78 11.76 19.93
N THR A 491 14.72 11.96 19.01
CA THR A 491 15.14 13.29 18.54
C THR A 491 13.95 14.11 18.00
N LEU A 492 13.07 13.49 17.22
CA LEU A 492 11.86 14.13 16.69
C LEU A 492 10.91 14.56 17.82
N VAL A 493 10.70 13.70 18.82
CA VAL A 493 9.83 14.03 19.97
C VAL A 493 10.42 15.17 20.78
N ASP A 494 11.72 15.18 21.01
CA ASP A 494 12.42 16.25 21.73
C ASP A 494 12.29 17.60 21.00
N LEU A 495 12.32 17.62 19.67
CA LEU A 495 12.05 18.83 18.88
C LEU A 495 10.65 19.38 19.11
N ILE A 496 9.66 18.48 19.09
CA ILE A 496 8.25 18.84 19.24
C ILE A 496 8.00 19.42 20.63
N GLU A 497 8.58 18.81 21.67
CA GLU A 497 8.33 19.21 23.05
C GLU A 497 9.11 20.46 23.48
N ASN A 498 10.29 20.70 22.90
CA ASN A 498 11.19 21.79 23.33
C ASN A 498 11.21 23.02 22.40
N SER A 499 10.45 23.00 21.30
CA SER A 499 10.36 24.14 20.39
C SER A 499 9.66 25.34 21.05
N SER A 500 10.28 26.52 20.99
CA SER A 500 9.78 27.78 21.60
C SER A 500 9.32 28.83 20.60
N LYS A 501 9.59 28.61 19.30
CA LYS A 501 9.24 29.57 18.25
C LYS A 501 7.87 29.25 17.69
N ASN A 502 6.99 30.26 17.58
CA ASN A 502 5.63 30.09 17.07
C ASN A 502 5.48 30.71 15.68
N LEU A 503 4.68 30.07 14.82
CA LEU A 503 4.35 30.52 13.47
C LEU A 503 2.83 30.41 13.26
N LYS A 504 2.18 31.51 12.86
CA LYS A 504 0.75 31.52 12.54
C LYS A 504 0.50 31.33 11.06
N ILE A 505 -0.21 30.27 10.68
CA ILE A 505 -0.64 30.00 9.30
C ILE A 505 -2.17 29.96 9.25
N GLY A 506 -2.77 30.74 8.36
CA GLY A 506 -4.22 30.78 8.16
C GLY A 506 -4.68 29.64 7.27
N LEU A 507 -5.57 28.79 7.77
CA LEU A 507 -6.22 27.74 6.99
C LEU A 507 -7.62 28.20 6.60
N VAL A 508 -7.78 28.64 5.35
CA VAL A 508 -9.05 29.18 4.83
C VAL A 508 -9.85 28.06 4.18
N GLY A 509 -10.80 27.50 4.90
CA GLY A 509 -11.53 26.30 4.48
C GLY A 509 -13.02 26.35 4.81
N LYS A 510 -13.75 25.38 4.23
CA LYS A 510 -15.20 25.21 4.40
C LYS A 510 -15.60 24.40 5.64
N TYR A 511 -14.70 23.52 6.08
CA TYR A 511 -14.92 22.48 7.10
C TYR A 511 -14.05 22.71 8.34
N VAL A 512 -13.66 23.96 8.63
CA VAL A 512 -12.66 24.24 9.67
C VAL A 512 -13.16 23.98 11.10
N SER A 513 -14.47 23.81 11.28
CA SER A 513 -15.08 23.41 12.54
C SER A 513 -14.89 21.93 12.88
N SER A 514 -14.62 21.08 11.88
CA SER A 514 -14.29 19.67 12.10
C SER A 514 -12.78 19.52 12.29
N GLU A 515 -12.36 18.86 13.37
CA GLU A 515 -10.93 18.62 13.61
C GLU A 515 -10.31 17.72 12.53
N ASP A 516 -11.08 16.75 12.03
CA ASP A 516 -10.62 15.67 11.15
C ASP A 516 -10.75 15.95 9.64
N ALA A 517 -11.56 16.95 9.25
CA ALA A 517 -11.80 17.25 7.83
C ALA A 517 -10.57 17.77 7.06
N TYR A 518 -9.53 18.22 7.77
CA TYR A 518 -8.26 18.66 7.20
C TYR A 518 -7.05 18.07 7.94
N LYS A 519 -7.20 16.86 8.49
CA LYS A 519 -6.17 16.25 9.35
C LYS A 519 -4.84 16.09 8.63
N SER A 520 -4.83 15.64 7.37
CA SER A 520 -3.61 15.47 6.57
C SER A 520 -2.93 16.80 6.31
N VAL A 521 -3.69 17.85 5.99
CA VAL A 521 -3.17 19.21 5.78
C VAL A 521 -2.53 19.74 7.07
N LYS A 522 -3.22 19.59 8.22
CA LYS A 522 -2.71 19.99 9.53
C LYS A 522 -1.41 19.24 9.87
N ASN A 523 -1.38 17.92 9.68
CA ASN A 523 -0.20 17.11 9.92
C ASN A 523 0.97 17.53 9.00
N ALA A 524 0.73 17.77 7.70
CA ALA A 524 1.76 18.20 6.76
C ALA A 524 2.37 19.58 7.13
N LEU A 525 1.53 20.53 7.56
CA LEU A 525 2.00 21.81 8.12
C LEU A 525 2.85 21.61 9.38
N SER A 526 2.41 20.74 10.29
CA SER A 526 3.18 20.41 11.49
C SER A 526 4.53 19.79 11.14
N HIS A 527 4.59 18.83 10.21
CA HIS A 527 5.86 18.23 9.79
C HIS A 527 6.84 19.28 9.22
N ALA A 528 6.35 20.15 8.33
CA ALA A 528 7.16 21.22 7.76
C ALA A 528 7.67 22.20 8.82
N SER A 529 6.85 22.50 9.83
CA SER A 529 7.20 23.41 10.91
C SER A 529 8.20 22.80 11.88
N ILE A 530 8.03 21.52 12.23
CA ILE A 530 8.99 20.76 13.05
C ILE A 530 10.36 20.71 12.37
N PHE A 531 10.41 20.47 11.07
CA PHE A 531 11.66 20.49 10.29
C PHE A 531 12.39 21.84 10.40
N CYS A 532 11.65 22.94 10.41
CA CYS A 532 12.18 24.28 10.59
C CYS A 532 12.49 24.66 12.05
N GLY A 533 12.08 23.85 13.04
CA GLY A 533 12.20 24.15 14.46
C GLY A 533 11.20 25.21 14.97
N TYR A 534 9.97 25.16 14.46
CA TYR A 534 8.86 26.03 14.84
C TYR A 534 7.62 25.19 15.23
N ASN A 535 6.85 25.72 16.18
CA ASN A 535 5.49 25.30 16.44
C ASN A 535 4.53 26.08 15.55
N VAL A 536 3.66 25.39 14.84
CA VAL A 536 2.64 26.03 14.01
C VAL A 536 1.33 26.17 14.78
N GLU A 537 0.85 27.41 14.86
CA GLU A 537 -0.53 27.72 15.22
C GLU A 537 -1.34 27.80 13.92
N ILE A 538 -2.14 26.78 13.66
CA ILE A 538 -3.02 26.74 12.49
C ILE A 538 -4.29 27.50 12.85
N VAL A 539 -4.49 28.67 12.25
CA VAL A 539 -5.64 29.54 12.51
C VAL A 539 -6.79 29.13 11.59
N PRO A 540 -7.84 28.47 12.09
CA PRO A 540 -8.98 28.09 11.28
C PRO A 540 -9.80 29.33 10.88
N ILE A 541 -10.03 29.49 9.58
CA ILE A 541 -10.83 30.58 9.01
C ILE A 541 -11.92 29.96 8.14
N GLN A 542 -13.17 30.17 8.53
CA GLN A 542 -14.31 29.73 7.73
C GLN A 542 -14.40 30.62 6.49
N SER A 543 -14.40 30.02 5.31
CA SER A 543 -14.31 30.81 4.07
C SER A 543 -15.56 31.67 3.83
N GLU A 544 -16.75 31.20 4.20
CA GLU A 544 -18.00 31.98 4.12
C GLU A 544 -17.94 33.28 4.93
N ASP A 545 -17.23 33.28 6.06
CA ASP A 545 -17.09 34.46 6.90
C ASP A 545 -16.28 35.58 6.21
N LEU A 546 -15.54 35.28 5.14
CA LEU A 546 -14.79 36.29 4.39
C LEU A 546 -15.63 37.00 3.32
N GLU A 547 -16.80 36.46 2.98
CA GLU A 547 -17.65 36.93 1.89
C GLU A 547 -18.43 38.20 2.27
N ASP A 548 -18.81 38.99 1.27
CA ASP A 548 -19.58 40.22 1.49
C ASP A 548 -21.01 39.98 2.03
N GLY A 549 -21.52 38.75 1.87
CA GLY A 549 -22.81 38.34 2.42
C GLY A 549 -22.80 38.01 3.92
N ALA A 550 -21.63 37.88 4.54
CA ALA A 550 -21.50 37.59 5.96
C ALA A 550 -21.84 38.80 6.84
N ASP A 551 -22.23 38.55 8.10
CA ASP A 551 -22.42 39.60 9.09
C ASP A 551 -21.13 40.44 9.24
N SER A 552 -21.26 41.77 9.30
CA SER A 552 -20.10 42.66 9.31
C SER A 552 -19.12 42.37 10.44
N THR A 553 -19.61 42.01 11.64
CA THR A 553 -18.74 41.73 12.79
C THR A 553 -18.02 40.38 12.65
N VAL A 554 -18.69 39.38 12.08
CA VAL A 554 -18.10 38.08 11.77
C VAL A 554 -17.03 38.24 10.70
N ARG A 555 -17.34 39.00 9.65
CA ARG A 555 -16.45 39.29 8.53
C ARG A 555 -15.19 40.04 8.95
N ASP A 556 -15.34 41.11 9.73
CA ASP A 556 -14.20 41.89 10.23
C ASP A 556 -13.28 41.04 11.11
N ASN A 557 -13.85 40.14 11.92
CA ASN A 557 -13.08 39.19 12.74
C ASN A 557 -12.34 38.15 11.90
N ALA A 558 -12.99 37.60 10.87
CA ALA A 558 -12.35 36.64 9.96
C ALA A 558 -11.18 37.28 9.20
N TRP A 559 -11.37 38.48 8.65
CA TRP A 559 -10.30 39.23 7.99
C TRP A 559 -9.18 39.66 8.93
N ARG A 560 -9.49 39.99 10.19
CA ARG A 560 -8.46 40.25 11.21
C ARG A 560 -7.57 39.02 11.43
N LYS A 561 -8.17 37.82 11.54
CA LYS A 561 -7.40 36.56 11.64
C LYS A 561 -6.50 36.34 10.43
N VAL A 562 -7.00 36.57 9.21
CA VAL A 562 -6.21 36.46 7.97
C VAL A 562 -4.99 37.39 8.01
N LYS A 563 -5.20 38.65 8.40
CA LYS A 563 -4.15 39.69 8.47
C LYS A 563 -3.07 39.41 9.52
N GLU A 564 -3.40 38.66 10.58
CA GLU A 564 -2.45 38.26 11.63
C GLU A 564 -1.56 37.07 11.22
N CYS A 565 -1.88 36.37 10.12
CA CYS A 565 -1.15 35.18 9.69
C CYS A 565 0.08 35.53 8.83
N SER A 566 1.16 34.76 8.99
CA SER A 566 2.41 34.92 8.21
C SER A 566 2.40 34.16 6.89
N GLY A 567 1.39 33.30 6.70
CA GLY A 567 1.15 32.56 5.46
C GLY A 567 -0.30 32.09 5.40
N ILE A 568 -0.80 31.86 4.19
CA ILE A 568 -2.19 31.47 3.90
C ILE A 568 -2.21 30.15 3.14
N LEU A 569 -3.05 29.22 3.58
CA LEU A 569 -3.31 27.96 2.90
C LEU A 569 -4.79 27.85 2.56
N VAL A 570 -5.08 27.58 1.29
CA VAL A 570 -6.43 27.25 0.81
C VAL A 570 -6.45 25.79 0.38
N PRO A 571 -7.11 24.89 1.14
CA PRO A 571 -7.14 23.47 0.84
C PRO A 571 -8.20 23.16 -0.23
N GLY A 572 -8.24 21.88 -0.64
CA GLY A 572 -9.27 21.33 -1.50
C GLY A 572 -10.70 21.51 -0.97
N GLY A 573 -11.67 21.23 -1.82
CA GLY A 573 -13.08 21.29 -1.48
C GLY A 573 -13.95 20.97 -2.69
N PHE A 574 -15.27 20.99 -2.49
CA PHE A 574 -16.25 20.75 -3.54
C PHE A 574 -17.53 21.56 -3.28
N GLY A 575 -18.24 21.87 -4.36
CA GLY A 575 -19.47 22.65 -4.36
C GLY A 575 -19.24 24.15 -4.12
N GLU A 576 -20.27 24.94 -4.44
CA GLU A 576 -20.20 26.41 -4.50
C GLU A 576 -19.99 27.10 -3.14
N ARG A 577 -20.42 26.45 -2.06
CA ARG A 577 -20.43 27.03 -0.72
C ARG A 577 -19.02 27.44 -0.25
N GLY A 578 -18.85 28.74 0.03
CA GLY A 578 -17.61 29.30 0.58
C GLY A 578 -16.49 29.51 -0.44
N VAL A 579 -16.77 29.38 -1.75
CA VAL A 579 -15.77 29.53 -2.82
C VAL A 579 -15.35 30.98 -2.99
N GLU A 580 -16.27 31.94 -2.92
CA GLU A 580 -15.94 33.35 -3.12
C GLU A 580 -15.01 33.85 -2.01
N GLY A 581 -15.23 33.42 -0.76
CA GLY A 581 -14.31 33.73 0.33
C GLY A 581 -12.89 33.18 0.13
N LYS A 582 -12.76 32.01 -0.52
CA LYS A 582 -11.43 31.46 -0.91
C LYS A 582 -10.77 32.30 -2.01
N ILE A 583 -11.53 32.76 -3.00
CA ILE A 583 -11.05 33.64 -4.08
C ILE A 583 -10.54 34.96 -3.48
N LEU A 584 -11.28 35.56 -2.55
CA LEU A 584 -10.86 36.77 -1.83
C LEU A 584 -9.57 36.56 -1.03
N ALA A 585 -9.41 35.40 -0.37
CA ALA A 585 -8.17 35.07 0.32
C ALA A 585 -6.97 34.93 -0.65
N CYS A 586 -7.18 34.36 -1.84
CA CYS A 586 -6.16 34.26 -2.89
C CYS A 586 -5.73 35.65 -3.37
N GLN A 587 -6.68 36.57 -3.55
CA GLN A 587 -6.43 37.96 -3.91
C GLN A 587 -5.62 38.67 -2.84
N TYR A 588 -6.05 38.56 -1.58
CA TYR A 588 -5.38 39.20 -0.46
C TYR A 588 -3.92 38.76 -0.34
N ALA A 589 -3.67 37.45 -0.48
CA ALA A 589 -2.31 36.90 -0.44
C ALA A 589 -1.43 37.50 -1.56
N ARG A 590 -1.95 37.53 -2.79
CA ARG A 590 -1.27 38.09 -3.97
C ARG A 590 -0.92 39.56 -3.79
N GLU A 591 -1.88 40.38 -3.40
CA GLU A 591 -1.71 41.84 -3.31
C GLU A 591 -0.82 42.27 -2.15
N ASN A 592 -0.83 41.53 -1.04
CA ASN A 592 -0.05 41.85 0.16
C ASN A 592 1.28 41.07 0.24
N LYS A 593 1.61 40.28 -0.79
CA LYS A 593 2.81 39.45 -0.88
C LYS A 593 2.96 38.47 0.29
N ILE A 594 1.83 37.92 0.76
CA ILE A 594 1.80 36.93 1.85
C ILE A 594 2.02 35.53 1.26
N PRO A 595 2.98 34.74 1.77
CA PRO A 595 3.19 33.36 1.33
C PRO A 595 1.89 32.56 1.23
N PHE A 596 1.67 31.92 0.09
CA PHE A 596 0.41 31.26 -0.26
C PHE A 596 0.63 29.85 -0.80
N LEU A 597 -0.20 28.92 -0.34
CA LEU A 597 -0.33 27.57 -0.91
C LEU A 597 -1.81 27.25 -1.21
N GLY A 598 -2.14 27.05 -2.48
CA GLY A 598 -3.42 26.55 -2.94
C GLY A 598 -3.34 25.06 -3.29
N ILE A 599 -4.22 24.23 -2.72
CA ILE A 599 -4.26 22.78 -2.97
C ILE A 599 -5.57 22.42 -3.67
N CYS A 600 -5.49 21.72 -4.81
CA CYS A 600 -6.63 21.29 -5.61
C CYS A 600 -7.54 22.50 -5.93
N LEU A 601 -8.74 22.58 -5.32
CA LEU A 601 -9.62 23.74 -5.42
C LEU A 601 -8.92 25.07 -5.08
N GLY A 602 -7.93 25.10 -4.19
CA GLY A 602 -7.17 26.31 -3.89
C GLY A 602 -6.38 26.86 -5.09
N MET A 603 -5.82 25.99 -5.93
CA MET A 603 -5.18 26.39 -7.19
C MET A 603 -6.21 26.93 -8.19
N GLN A 604 -7.37 26.28 -8.27
CA GLN A 604 -8.47 26.69 -9.14
C GLN A 604 -9.00 28.08 -8.74
N CYS A 605 -9.22 28.33 -7.45
CA CYS A 605 -9.60 29.64 -6.92
C CYS A 605 -8.57 30.73 -7.27
N ALA A 606 -7.27 30.43 -7.16
CA ALA A 606 -6.21 31.36 -7.54
C ALA A 606 -6.24 31.70 -9.04
N ALA A 607 -6.47 30.71 -9.92
CA ALA A 607 -6.60 30.96 -11.35
C ALA A 607 -7.84 31.81 -11.69
N VAL A 608 -8.99 31.53 -11.05
CA VAL A 608 -10.22 32.32 -11.21
C VAL A 608 -10.02 33.76 -10.75
N GLU A 609 -9.42 33.96 -9.57
CA GLU A 609 -9.09 35.28 -9.02
C GLU A 609 -8.24 36.09 -10.00
N TYR A 610 -7.17 35.48 -10.51
CA TYR A 610 -6.22 36.14 -11.39
C TYR A 610 -6.85 36.51 -12.74
N ALA A 611 -7.69 35.62 -13.28
CA ALA A 611 -8.45 35.90 -14.50
C ALA A 611 -9.38 37.11 -14.33
N ARG A 612 -10.08 37.20 -13.20
CA ARG A 612 -11.02 38.31 -12.88
C ARG A 612 -10.28 39.63 -12.72
N ASN A 613 -9.24 39.64 -11.87
CA ASN A 613 -8.68 40.87 -11.33
C ASN A 613 -7.46 41.39 -12.11
N VAL A 614 -6.70 40.50 -12.76
CA VAL A 614 -5.49 40.88 -13.51
C VAL A 614 -5.75 40.82 -15.01
N CYS A 615 -6.37 39.75 -15.49
CA CYS A 615 -6.62 39.57 -16.92
C CYS A 615 -7.93 40.22 -17.43
N ASN A 616 -8.71 40.85 -16.55
CA ASN A 616 -9.98 41.52 -16.84
C ASN A 616 -11.05 40.61 -17.49
N VAL A 617 -11.02 39.31 -17.26
CA VAL A 617 -12.07 38.38 -17.71
C VAL A 617 -13.25 38.49 -16.76
N LYS A 618 -14.09 39.51 -16.99
CA LYS A 618 -15.22 39.80 -16.11
C LYS A 618 -16.21 38.62 -16.06
N GLY A 619 -16.54 38.22 -14.84
CA GLY A 619 -17.45 37.11 -14.59
C GLY A 619 -16.80 35.74 -14.69
N ALA A 620 -15.48 35.65 -14.93
CA ALA A 620 -14.74 34.38 -14.95
C ALA A 620 -15.08 33.47 -13.77
N ASP A 621 -15.34 32.20 -14.01
CA ASP A 621 -15.70 31.24 -12.95
C ASP A 621 -15.40 29.79 -13.36
N SER A 622 -15.72 28.86 -12.46
CA SER A 622 -15.69 27.42 -12.69
C SER A 622 -17.02 26.89 -13.23
N ALA A 623 -16.94 26.00 -14.21
CA ALA A 623 -18.09 25.22 -14.67
C ALA A 623 -18.68 24.29 -13.58
N GLU A 624 -17.94 24.01 -12.49
CA GLU A 624 -18.46 23.30 -11.32
C GLU A 624 -19.58 24.09 -10.63
N PHE A 625 -19.41 25.41 -10.50
CA PHE A 625 -20.30 26.27 -9.72
C PHE A 625 -21.31 27.01 -10.59
N LYS A 626 -20.90 27.38 -11.81
CA LYS A 626 -21.75 28.05 -12.80
C LYS A 626 -21.74 27.27 -14.12
N PRO A 627 -22.57 26.22 -14.26
CA PRO A 627 -22.57 25.37 -15.45
C PRO A 627 -22.91 26.10 -16.75
N ASP A 628 -23.75 27.14 -16.67
CA ASP A 628 -24.26 27.89 -17.83
C ASP A 628 -23.39 29.09 -18.24
N ILE A 629 -22.21 29.26 -17.65
CA ILE A 629 -21.31 30.38 -17.98
C ILE A 629 -20.70 30.19 -19.37
N GLU A 630 -20.55 31.29 -20.13
CA GLU A 630 -19.90 31.30 -21.45
C GLU A 630 -18.50 30.66 -21.40
N TYR A 631 -18.14 29.86 -22.40
CA TYR A 631 -16.91 29.05 -22.41
C TYR A 631 -15.63 29.90 -22.26
N GLU A 632 -15.60 31.09 -22.85
CA GLU A 632 -14.49 32.04 -22.75
C GLU A 632 -14.29 32.60 -21.33
N LYS A 633 -15.30 32.45 -20.48
CA LYS A 633 -15.27 32.82 -19.05
C LYS A 633 -15.12 31.60 -18.13
N GLN A 634 -15.12 30.39 -18.67
CA GLN A 634 -14.86 29.16 -17.91
C GLN A 634 -13.35 29.00 -17.67
N VAL A 635 -12.85 29.56 -16.57
CA VAL A 635 -11.44 29.39 -16.16
C VAL A 635 -11.16 27.95 -15.74
N VAL A 636 -12.17 27.29 -15.20
CA VAL A 636 -12.10 25.89 -14.76
C VAL A 636 -13.21 25.11 -15.45
N ILE A 637 -12.87 23.99 -16.07
CA ILE A 637 -13.76 23.16 -16.89
C ILE A 637 -13.80 21.71 -16.40
N ASP A 638 -14.90 21.02 -16.65
CA ASP A 638 -15.01 19.58 -16.40
C ASP A 638 -14.16 18.83 -17.43
N MET A 639 -13.09 18.17 -16.97
CA MET A 639 -12.19 17.42 -17.84
C MET A 639 -11.88 16.06 -17.19
N PRO A 640 -12.82 15.11 -17.22
CA PRO A 640 -12.63 13.80 -16.59
C PRO A 640 -11.57 12.95 -17.33
N GLU A 641 -11.02 11.95 -16.65
CA GLU A 641 -10.15 10.94 -17.27
C GLU A 641 -11.01 9.93 -18.04
N HIS A 642 -10.59 9.58 -19.26
CA HIS A 642 -11.26 8.60 -20.11
C HIS A 642 -10.42 7.32 -20.21
N ALA A 643 -10.40 6.53 -19.14
CA ALA A 643 -9.69 5.25 -19.10
C ALA A 643 -10.61 4.06 -19.44
N ALA A 644 -11.25 4.09 -20.62
CA ALA A 644 -12.28 3.12 -21.01
C ALA A 644 -11.81 1.66 -20.97
N SER A 645 -10.52 1.42 -21.22
CA SER A 645 -9.90 0.09 -21.19
C SER A 645 -9.66 -0.46 -19.78
N ILE A 646 -9.71 0.38 -18.74
CA ILE A 646 -9.38 0.01 -17.34
C ILE A 646 -10.61 0.08 -16.43
N ASN A 647 -11.42 1.14 -16.57
CA ASN A 647 -12.50 1.47 -15.64
C ASN A 647 -13.92 1.31 -16.24
N GLY A 648 -14.04 0.81 -17.47
CA GLY A 648 -15.31 0.74 -18.20
C GLY A 648 -15.69 2.06 -18.88
N MET A 649 -16.88 2.14 -19.47
CA MET A 649 -17.35 3.35 -20.16
C MET A 649 -17.75 4.44 -19.15
N GLY A 650 -17.24 5.66 -19.30
CA GLY A 650 -17.68 6.82 -18.50
C GLY A 650 -16.57 7.85 -18.23
N ALA A 651 -16.99 8.99 -17.71
CA ALA A 651 -16.14 10.07 -17.21
C ALA A 651 -15.64 9.73 -15.79
N THR A 652 -14.38 9.35 -15.64
CA THR A 652 -13.79 9.00 -14.33
C THR A 652 -13.06 10.18 -13.70
N MET A 653 -13.02 10.22 -12.36
CA MET A 653 -12.20 11.20 -11.63
C MET A 653 -10.71 10.92 -11.85
N ARG A 654 -9.89 11.98 -11.88
CA ARG A 654 -8.43 11.88 -11.82
C ARG A 654 -8.03 11.49 -10.40
N LEU A 655 -7.60 10.24 -10.23
CA LEU A 655 -7.49 9.61 -8.91
C LEU A 655 -6.23 8.75 -8.74
N GLY A 656 -5.52 8.94 -7.62
CA GLY A 656 -4.32 8.19 -7.27
C GLY A 656 -3.04 8.83 -7.82
N ARG A 657 -1.95 8.06 -7.87
CA ARG A 657 -0.64 8.60 -8.25
C ARG A 657 -0.59 8.96 -9.73
N ARG A 658 -0.12 10.16 -10.05
CA ARG A 658 0.15 10.63 -11.40
C ARG A 658 1.51 11.31 -11.45
N THR A 659 2.10 11.35 -12.64
CA THR A 659 3.38 12.02 -12.86
C THR A 659 3.14 13.42 -13.39
N THR A 660 3.67 14.40 -12.68
CA THR A 660 3.73 15.80 -13.08
C THR A 660 5.12 16.12 -13.61
N GLN A 661 5.21 16.74 -14.78
CA GLN A 661 6.44 17.23 -15.38
C GLN A 661 6.55 18.75 -15.25
N PHE A 662 7.67 19.22 -14.70
CA PHE A 662 8.04 20.62 -14.67
C PHE A 662 8.48 21.13 -16.04
N LEU A 663 8.02 22.33 -16.38
CA LEU A 663 8.24 23.01 -17.66
C LEU A 663 9.44 23.96 -17.65
N THR A 664 9.88 24.39 -16.46
CA THR A 664 10.99 25.31 -16.28
C THR A 664 11.88 24.91 -15.10
N GLU A 665 13.18 25.13 -15.25
CA GLU A 665 14.17 24.93 -14.18
C GLU A 665 14.08 25.99 -13.08
N SER A 666 13.53 27.16 -13.40
CA SER A 666 13.38 28.28 -12.46
C SER A 666 12.28 28.07 -11.42
N SER A 667 11.49 26.99 -11.53
CA SER A 667 10.40 26.70 -10.60
C SER A 667 10.94 26.51 -9.19
N VAL A 668 10.37 27.25 -8.24
CA VAL A 668 10.69 27.12 -6.82
C VAL A 668 10.33 25.73 -6.33
N LEU A 669 9.17 25.22 -6.75
CA LEU A 669 8.68 23.91 -6.33
C LEU A 669 9.58 22.77 -6.83
N ARG A 670 9.99 22.82 -8.11
CA ARG A 670 10.97 21.89 -8.67
C ARG A 670 12.25 21.83 -7.85
N ARG A 671 12.81 23.00 -7.50
CA ARG A 671 14.03 23.09 -6.69
C ARG A 671 13.82 22.49 -5.29
N LEU A 672 12.67 22.69 -4.68
CA LEU A 672 12.34 22.07 -3.38
C LEU A 672 12.28 20.53 -3.47
N TYR A 673 11.63 19.99 -4.50
CA TYR A 673 11.57 18.54 -4.74
C TYR A 673 12.96 17.94 -4.99
N ASN A 674 13.78 18.58 -5.85
CA ASN A 674 15.13 18.09 -6.17
C ASN A 674 16.05 18.14 -4.95
N LYS A 675 15.97 19.22 -4.17
CA LYS A 675 16.75 19.37 -2.93
C LYS A 675 16.43 18.29 -1.91
N GLN A 676 15.16 18.00 -1.70
CA GLN A 676 14.75 17.00 -0.72
C GLN A 676 15.03 15.57 -1.18
N SER A 677 14.86 15.27 -2.48
CA SER A 677 15.15 13.96 -3.04
C SER A 677 16.66 13.71 -3.26
N LYS A 678 17.47 14.77 -3.27
CA LYS A 678 18.89 14.76 -3.69
C LYS A 678 19.08 14.20 -5.11
N VAL A 679 18.07 14.32 -5.95
CA VAL A 679 18.05 13.86 -7.33
C VAL A 679 17.55 14.99 -8.21
N GLU A 680 18.31 15.33 -9.24
CA GLU A 680 17.87 16.30 -10.24
C GLU A 680 16.83 15.64 -11.14
N SER A 681 15.58 16.06 -11.03
CA SER A 681 14.45 15.55 -11.81
C SER A 681 13.60 16.70 -12.34
N ASN A 682 12.97 16.48 -13.50
CA ASN A 682 11.88 17.31 -14.02
C ASN A 682 10.52 16.66 -13.77
N GLU A 683 10.48 15.50 -13.14
CA GLU A 683 9.27 14.72 -12.89
C GLU A 683 9.09 14.51 -11.39
N VAL A 684 7.84 14.64 -10.93
CA VAL A 684 7.41 14.29 -9.58
C VAL A 684 6.15 13.45 -9.65
N ASP A 685 6.02 12.51 -8.72
CA ASP A 685 4.85 11.65 -8.61
C ASP A 685 4.04 12.05 -7.37
N GLU A 686 2.80 12.47 -7.58
CA GLU A 686 1.90 12.95 -6.52
C GLU A 686 0.51 12.34 -6.68
N ARG A 687 -0.31 12.41 -5.63
CA ARG A 687 -1.66 11.83 -5.63
C ARG A 687 -2.72 12.87 -5.95
N HIS A 688 -3.61 12.52 -6.86
CA HIS A 688 -4.73 13.36 -7.26
C HIS A 688 -6.06 12.82 -6.76
N ARG A 689 -7.02 13.72 -6.56
CA ARG A 689 -8.43 13.43 -6.31
C ARG A 689 -9.28 14.62 -6.73
N HIS A 690 -9.53 14.73 -8.02
CA HIS A 690 -10.35 15.81 -8.57
C HIS A 690 -10.92 15.42 -9.94
N ARG A 691 -11.70 16.33 -10.51
CA ARG A 691 -12.38 16.15 -11.80
C ARG A 691 -12.21 17.36 -12.72
N PHE A 692 -12.13 18.56 -12.14
CA PHE A 692 -12.07 19.82 -12.86
C PHE A 692 -10.62 20.27 -13.07
N GLU A 693 -10.37 20.91 -14.21
CA GLU A 693 -9.04 21.41 -14.62
C GLU A 693 -9.11 22.87 -15.03
N VAL A 694 -7.98 23.56 -14.97
CA VAL A 694 -7.88 24.91 -15.57
C VAL A 694 -7.98 24.80 -17.09
N ASN A 695 -8.85 25.61 -17.69
CA ASN A 695 -9.13 25.61 -19.13
C ASN A 695 -7.85 25.91 -19.93
N PRO A 696 -7.32 24.94 -20.71
CA PRO A 696 -6.09 25.13 -21.47
C PRO A 696 -6.12 26.31 -22.44
N THR A 697 -7.31 26.74 -22.90
CA THR A 697 -7.45 27.90 -23.80
C THR A 697 -7.13 29.24 -23.12
N LEU A 698 -7.28 29.33 -21.80
CA LEU A 698 -7.02 30.53 -21.02
C LEU A 698 -5.62 30.52 -20.36
N VAL A 699 -5.00 29.36 -20.22
CA VAL A 699 -3.68 29.18 -19.60
C VAL A 699 -2.58 30.07 -20.23
N PRO A 700 -2.46 30.19 -21.57
CA PRO A 700 -1.45 31.06 -22.17
C PRO A 700 -1.60 32.53 -21.76
N MET A 701 -2.83 33.03 -21.70
CA MET A 701 -3.13 34.41 -21.29
C MET A 701 -2.76 34.63 -19.82
N LEU A 702 -3.14 33.70 -18.93
CA LEU A 702 -2.78 33.77 -17.50
C LEU A 702 -1.25 33.75 -17.30
N THR A 703 -0.56 32.90 -18.05
CA THR A 703 0.92 32.79 -18.03
C THR A 703 1.57 34.08 -18.50
N GLU A 704 1.09 34.66 -19.60
CA GLU A 704 1.61 35.91 -20.15
C GLU A 704 1.40 37.11 -19.22
N ALA A 705 0.32 37.11 -18.43
CA ALA A 705 0.03 38.14 -17.44
C ALA A 705 0.87 38.03 -16.16
N GLY A 706 1.54 36.88 -15.91
CA GLY A 706 2.48 36.68 -14.80
C GLY A 706 2.14 35.50 -13.86
N LEU A 707 1.01 34.83 -14.06
CA LEU A 707 0.65 33.61 -13.34
C LEU A 707 1.18 32.38 -14.09
N HIS A 708 2.42 32.00 -13.82
CA HIS A 708 3.16 31.00 -14.57
C HIS A 708 2.70 29.57 -14.26
N PHE A 709 2.22 28.86 -15.29
CA PHE A 709 1.98 27.42 -15.19
C PHE A 709 3.27 26.65 -15.45
N VAL A 710 3.86 26.11 -14.39
CA VAL A 710 5.21 25.54 -14.39
C VAL A 710 5.24 24.01 -14.36
N GLY A 711 4.08 23.36 -14.18
CA GLY A 711 3.98 21.91 -14.16
C GLY A 711 2.75 21.42 -14.90
N MET A 712 2.90 20.32 -15.64
CA MET A 712 1.82 19.67 -16.38
C MET A 712 1.79 18.16 -16.14
N GLY A 713 0.60 17.57 -16.26
CA GLY A 713 0.40 16.13 -16.25
C GLY A 713 -0.42 15.66 -17.44
N VAL A 714 -0.48 14.33 -17.59
CA VAL A 714 -1.35 13.63 -18.54
C VAL A 714 -2.11 12.53 -17.82
N ASP A 715 -3.09 11.93 -18.48
CA ASP A 715 -3.94 10.87 -17.92
C ASP A 715 -3.13 9.61 -17.54
N GLU A 716 -2.01 9.36 -18.23
CA GLU A 716 -1.17 8.17 -18.07
C GLU A 716 0.10 8.46 -17.25
N THR A 717 0.46 7.56 -16.34
CA THR A 717 1.73 7.66 -15.60
C THR A 717 2.91 7.22 -16.47
N SER A 718 3.97 8.01 -16.50
CA SER A 718 5.18 7.67 -17.28
C SER A 718 5.98 6.52 -16.64
N LYS A 719 5.82 6.28 -15.33
CA LYS A 719 6.55 5.26 -14.55
C LYS A 719 5.66 4.56 -13.51
N GLY A 720 5.13 3.38 -13.86
CA GLY A 720 4.47 2.48 -12.91
C GLY A 720 4.52 1.03 -13.39
N LYS A 721 4.69 0.06 -12.47
CA LYS A 721 4.59 -1.39 -12.75
C LYS A 721 3.17 -1.83 -13.19
N SER A 722 2.23 -0.91 -13.36
CA SER A 722 1.01 -1.13 -14.11
C SER A 722 1.37 -1.21 -15.59
N ASN A 723 1.07 -2.35 -16.22
CA ASN A 723 1.43 -2.74 -17.60
C ASN A 723 0.81 -1.86 -18.72
N ILE A 724 0.69 -0.55 -18.55
CA ILE A 724 0.14 0.36 -19.57
C ILE A 724 1.27 1.31 -19.97
N PRO A 725 1.93 1.06 -21.11
CA PRO A 725 2.86 2.01 -21.68
C PRO A 725 2.14 3.34 -21.91
N ALA A 726 2.81 4.46 -21.65
CA ALA A 726 2.32 5.76 -22.11
C ALA A 726 1.98 5.64 -23.62
N THR A 727 0.78 6.06 -24.00
CA THR A 727 0.39 6.19 -25.40
C THR A 727 1.41 7.05 -26.12
N SER A 728 1.55 6.85 -27.43
CA SER A 728 2.39 7.70 -28.27
C SER A 728 2.03 9.18 -28.12
N SER A 729 0.74 9.46 -27.87
CA SER A 729 0.21 10.79 -27.56
C SER A 729 0.78 11.36 -26.25
N SER A 730 0.70 10.63 -25.14
CA SER A 730 1.25 11.06 -23.85
C SER A 730 2.76 11.24 -23.89
N ALA A 731 3.49 10.30 -24.51
CA ALA A 731 4.93 10.41 -24.68
C ALA A 731 5.36 11.64 -25.50
N GLN A 732 4.56 12.02 -26.51
CA GLN A 732 4.80 13.23 -27.29
C GLN A 732 4.61 14.50 -26.45
N LEU A 733 3.62 14.54 -25.55
CA LEU A 733 3.43 15.66 -24.61
C LEU A 733 4.62 15.81 -23.67
N PHE A 734 5.09 14.72 -23.05
CA PHE A 734 6.27 14.77 -22.19
C PHE A 734 7.52 15.25 -22.94
N LYS A 735 7.65 14.90 -24.23
CA LYS A 735 8.73 15.40 -25.09
C LYS A 735 8.60 16.89 -25.41
N MET A 736 7.39 17.39 -25.65
CA MET A 736 7.14 18.82 -25.87
C MET A 736 7.45 19.65 -24.62
N ALA A 737 7.02 19.18 -23.46
CA ALA A 737 7.31 19.79 -22.17
C ALA A 737 8.82 19.81 -21.83
N GLY A 738 9.56 18.78 -22.26
CA GLY A 738 11.02 18.69 -22.13
C GLY A 738 11.83 19.47 -23.19
N SER A 739 11.21 20.27 -24.06
CA SER A 739 11.92 21.10 -25.04
C SER A 739 12.78 22.20 -24.37
N ASN A 740 13.67 22.85 -25.12
CA ASN A 740 14.48 23.98 -24.62
C ASN A 740 13.81 25.35 -24.84
N ASP A 741 12.52 25.37 -25.18
CA ASP A 741 11.78 26.61 -25.43
C ASP A 741 11.57 27.41 -24.13
N GLY A 742 11.34 28.73 -24.24
CA GLY A 742 10.92 29.54 -23.09
C GLY A 742 9.58 29.08 -22.53
N LEU A 743 9.32 29.31 -21.24
CA LEU A 743 8.13 28.80 -20.55
C LEU A 743 6.82 29.15 -21.27
N LEU A 744 6.62 30.41 -21.64
CA LEU A 744 5.40 30.87 -22.32
C LEU A 744 5.20 30.16 -23.67
N GLU A 745 6.29 29.95 -24.43
CA GLU A 745 6.24 29.27 -25.72
C GLU A 745 5.89 27.78 -25.56
N LYS A 746 6.45 27.11 -24.54
CA LYS A 746 6.07 25.73 -24.20
C LYS A 746 4.59 25.64 -23.87
N VAL A 747 4.10 26.54 -23.01
CA VAL A 747 2.69 26.58 -22.60
C VAL A 747 1.79 26.79 -23.81
N LYS A 748 2.10 27.74 -24.70
CA LYS A 748 1.36 27.97 -25.95
C LYS A 748 1.29 26.71 -26.80
N LYS A 749 2.43 26.08 -27.10
CA LYS A 749 2.49 24.83 -27.88
C LYS A 749 1.72 23.68 -27.25
N LEU A 750 1.80 23.51 -25.94
CA LEU A 750 1.11 22.45 -25.21
C LEU A 750 -0.42 22.66 -25.25
N CYS A 751 -0.88 23.88 -25.00
CA CYS A 751 -2.30 24.21 -25.00
C CYS A 751 -2.91 24.21 -26.42
N GLU A 752 -2.19 24.70 -27.43
CA GLU A 752 -2.64 24.73 -28.84
C GLU A 752 -2.81 23.33 -29.45
N ARG A 753 -2.01 22.35 -29.01
CA ARG A 753 -2.18 20.95 -29.44
C ARG A 753 -3.57 20.41 -29.10
N GLY A 754 -4.15 20.86 -27.99
CA GLY A 754 -5.39 20.34 -27.45
C GLY A 754 -5.31 18.86 -27.06
N GLY A 755 -6.50 18.27 -26.89
CA GLY A 755 -6.70 16.85 -26.59
C GLY A 755 -8.13 16.63 -26.11
N ASP A 756 -8.70 15.48 -26.45
CA ASP A 756 -10.07 15.09 -26.06
C ASP A 756 -10.07 14.03 -24.93
N GLY A 757 -8.89 13.61 -24.46
CA GLY A 757 -8.72 12.56 -23.47
C GLY A 757 -9.05 11.15 -23.99
N VAL A 758 -9.54 11.01 -25.22
CA VAL A 758 -10.05 9.76 -25.79
C VAL A 758 -9.19 9.30 -26.98
N THR A 759 -8.98 10.17 -27.96
CA THR A 759 -8.14 9.94 -29.14
C THR A 759 -6.77 10.60 -29.01
N ALA A 760 -6.70 11.71 -28.27
CA ALA A 760 -5.49 12.43 -27.93
C ALA A 760 -5.49 12.80 -26.46
N ALA A 761 -4.42 12.44 -25.75
CA ALA A 761 -4.21 12.77 -24.34
C ALA A 761 -4.36 14.29 -24.13
N ALA A 762 -5.20 14.67 -23.17
CA ALA A 762 -5.38 16.05 -22.78
C ALA A 762 -4.17 16.56 -21.98
N VAL A 763 -3.83 17.84 -22.17
CA VAL A 763 -2.83 18.53 -21.34
C VAL A 763 -3.54 19.10 -20.13
N ARG A 764 -3.04 18.76 -18.94
CA ARG A 764 -3.54 19.26 -17.66
C ARG A 764 -2.46 20.08 -17.00
N MET A 765 -2.74 21.32 -16.63
CA MET A 765 -1.79 22.16 -15.92
C MET A 765 -1.96 21.97 -14.42
N GLU A 766 -0.90 21.51 -13.75
CA GLU A 766 -0.98 20.96 -12.40
C GLU A 766 -0.25 21.79 -11.36
N VAL A 767 0.65 22.69 -11.77
CA VAL A 767 1.39 23.56 -10.87
C VAL A 767 1.43 24.98 -11.41
N VAL A 768 1.12 25.94 -10.56
CA VAL A 768 1.17 27.37 -10.85
C VAL A 768 2.05 28.11 -9.83
N GLU A 769 2.85 29.05 -10.32
CA GLU A 769 3.70 29.95 -9.53
C GLU A 769 3.47 31.40 -9.98
N LEU A 770 3.37 32.34 -9.05
CA LEU A 770 3.27 33.76 -9.40
C LEU A 770 4.65 34.41 -9.49
N GLU A 771 4.89 35.16 -10.56
CA GLU A 771 6.11 35.94 -10.71
C GLU A 771 6.24 37.05 -9.66
N ASN A 772 7.46 37.36 -9.20
CA ASN A 772 7.77 38.45 -8.26
C ASN A 772 7.07 38.38 -6.89
N HIS A 773 6.61 37.20 -6.49
CA HIS A 773 6.02 36.92 -5.17
C HIS A 773 6.93 35.99 -4.35
N PRO A 774 7.11 36.20 -3.02
CA PRO A 774 8.04 35.40 -2.21
C PRO A 774 7.74 33.90 -2.23
N TYR A 775 6.46 33.53 -2.18
CA TYR A 775 5.97 32.17 -2.40
C TYR A 775 4.48 32.20 -2.69
N TYR A 776 4.06 32.01 -3.93
CA TYR A 776 2.63 31.87 -4.28
C TYR A 776 2.52 30.66 -5.19
N VAL A 777 2.15 29.53 -4.60
CA VAL A 777 2.15 28.24 -5.28
C VAL A 777 0.73 27.66 -5.23
N GLY A 778 0.23 27.22 -6.38
CA GLY A 778 -0.97 26.39 -6.46
C GLY A 778 -0.62 25.04 -7.08
N VAL A 779 -1.17 23.97 -6.52
CA VAL A 779 -1.02 22.60 -7.05
C VAL A 779 -2.38 21.92 -7.20
N GLN A 780 -2.55 21.11 -8.25
CA GLN A 780 -3.76 20.30 -8.45
C GLN A 780 -3.77 19.04 -7.59
N TYR A 781 -2.60 18.41 -7.41
CA TYR A 781 -2.46 17.23 -6.56
C TYR A 781 -2.58 17.57 -5.07
N HIS A 782 -2.62 16.54 -4.23
CA HIS A 782 -2.72 16.62 -2.78
C HIS A 782 -1.37 16.30 -2.11
N PRO A 783 -0.49 17.29 -1.94
CA PRO A 783 0.85 17.10 -1.37
C PRO A 783 0.86 16.64 0.09
N GLU A 784 -0.27 16.77 0.80
CA GLU A 784 -0.43 16.41 2.21
C GLU A 784 -0.39 14.90 2.46
N TYR A 785 -0.72 14.08 1.45
CA TYR A 785 -0.77 12.63 1.60
C TYR A 785 0.62 12.01 1.69
N LEU A 786 1.61 12.58 1.00
CA LEU A 786 2.97 12.05 0.96
C LEU A 786 3.91 12.69 2.00
N SER A 787 3.41 13.61 2.83
CA SER A 787 4.20 14.20 3.92
C SER A 787 4.41 13.19 5.04
N ASP A 788 5.64 13.05 5.54
CA ASP A 788 5.96 12.34 6.78
C ASP A 788 6.74 13.23 7.77
N ALA A 789 6.87 12.77 9.01
CA ALA A 789 7.45 13.57 10.10
C ALA A 789 8.97 13.81 9.95
N LEU A 790 9.68 12.93 9.25
CA LEU A 790 11.12 13.04 9.00
C LEU A 790 11.42 13.74 7.66
N LYS A 791 10.50 13.62 6.70
CA LYS A 791 10.55 14.21 5.36
C LYS A 791 9.21 14.91 5.08
N PRO A 792 9.11 16.21 5.41
CA PRO A 792 7.88 16.98 5.19
C PRO A 792 7.57 17.14 3.71
N SER A 793 6.33 17.40 3.35
CA SER A 793 5.98 17.63 1.94
C SER A 793 6.60 18.93 1.37
N PRO A 794 7.26 18.91 0.19
CA PRO A 794 7.97 20.09 -0.34
C PRO A 794 7.10 21.36 -0.50
N PRO A 795 5.85 21.30 -1.00
CA PRO A 795 5.01 22.50 -1.08
C PRO A 795 4.68 23.10 0.30
N PHE A 796 4.49 22.27 1.33
CA PHE A 796 4.27 22.73 2.70
C PHE A 796 5.55 23.30 3.32
N LEU A 797 6.69 22.66 3.09
CA LEU A 797 7.99 23.16 3.53
C LEU A 797 8.31 24.52 2.89
N GLY A 798 8.02 24.69 1.60
CA GLY A 798 8.16 25.96 0.90
C GLY A 798 7.33 27.08 1.54
N LEU A 799 6.06 26.79 1.86
CA LEU A 799 5.17 27.74 2.54
C LEU A 799 5.73 28.17 3.91
N VAL A 800 6.13 27.21 4.74
CA VAL A 800 6.69 27.48 6.07
C VAL A 800 7.97 28.29 5.97
N LEU A 801 8.92 27.85 5.13
CA LEU A 801 10.20 28.53 4.92
C LEU A 801 10.02 29.97 4.41
N ALA A 802 9.06 30.20 3.51
CA ALA A 802 8.74 31.54 3.03
C ALA A 802 8.13 32.40 4.13
N SER A 803 7.24 31.83 4.96
CA SER A 803 6.61 32.53 6.08
C SER A 803 7.61 32.96 7.16
N ILE A 804 8.74 32.26 7.31
CA ILE A 804 9.83 32.63 8.22
C ILE A 804 11.01 33.33 7.53
N GLY A 805 10.89 33.65 6.24
CA GLY A 805 11.94 34.33 5.46
C GLY A 805 13.23 33.53 5.27
N GLN A 806 13.18 32.19 5.34
CA GLN A 806 14.35 31.30 5.18
C GLN A 806 14.35 30.50 3.87
N LEU A 807 13.36 30.68 2.99
CA LEU A 807 13.26 29.92 1.74
C LEU A 807 14.50 30.08 0.84
N SER A 808 15.00 31.30 0.67
CA SER A 808 16.20 31.56 -0.14
C SER A 808 17.44 30.86 0.43
N LYS A 809 17.66 30.95 1.74
CA LYS A 809 18.77 30.27 2.42
C LYS A 809 18.66 28.76 2.29
N TYR A 810 17.46 28.21 2.42
CA TYR A 810 17.22 26.80 2.21
C TYR A 810 17.60 26.39 0.79
N LEU A 811 17.16 27.12 -0.22
CA LEU A 811 17.46 26.80 -1.62
C LEU A 811 18.94 26.99 -2.01
N ASN A 812 19.73 27.71 -1.21
CA ASN A 812 21.15 27.99 -1.42
C ASN A 812 22.09 27.19 -0.49
N ASP A 813 21.57 26.16 0.21
CA ASP A 813 22.33 25.33 1.16
C ASP A 813 22.89 26.08 2.39
N GLU A 814 22.32 27.24 2.71
CA GLU A 814 22.67 28.06 3.88
C GLU A 814 21.71 27.86 5.07
N PHE A 815 20.83 26.87 4.97
CA PHE A 815 19.86 26.53 6.02
C PHE A 815 20.17 25.16 6.60
N GLU A 816 20.45 25.12 7.89
CA GLU A 816 20.56 23.89 8.64
C GLU A 816 19.22 23.58 9.33
N SER A 817 18.60 22.45 8.99
CA SER A 817 17.32 22.06 9.60
C SER A 817 17.46 21.72 11.07
N ALA A 818 16.35 21.76 11.82
CA ALA A 818 16.37 21.39 13.23
C ALA A 818 16.69 19.89 13.42
N VAL A 819 16.23 19.06 12.47
CA VAL A 819 16.49 17.61 12.43
C VAL A 819 17.98 17.33 12.16
N GLU A 820 18.59 18.02 11.20
CA GLU A 820 20.04 17.89 10.91
C GLU A 820 20.89 18.36 12.08
N ARG A 821 20.55 19.51 12.68
CA ARG A 821 21.26 20.03 13.86
C ARG A 821 21.32 19.01 14.99
N LEU A 822 20.18 18.41 15.33
CA LEU A 822 20.14 17.42 16.41
C LEU A 822 20.80 16.09 16.02
N SER A 823 20.63 15.63 14.79
CA SER A 823 21.30 14.41 14.31
C SER A 823 22.83 14.55 14.37
N ASN A 824 23.35 15.73 14.01
CA ASN A 824 24.77 16.04 14.11
C ASN A 824 25.26 16.15 15.57
N MET A 825 24.41 16.61 16.50
CA MET A 825 24.74 16.64 17.93
C MET A 825 24.85 15.24 18.53
N VAL A 826 23.97 14.30 18.13
CA VAL A 826 24.00 12.91 18.60
C VAL A 826 25.21 12.14 18.04
N CYS A 827 25.62 12.38 16.80
CA CYS A 827 26.77 11.69 16.19
C CYS A 827 28.15 12.15 16.72
N ASN A 828 28.25 13.37 17.26
CA ASN A 828 29.53 13.92 17.76
C ASN A 828 29.92 13.40 19.16
N ASP A 829 29.07 12.57 19.79
CA ASP A 829 29.34 11.96 21.11
C ASP A 829 30.00 10.56 21.00
N GLU A 830 30.39 10.12 19.79
CA GLU A 830 31.05 8.81 19.54
C GLU A 830 32.52 8.73 19.99
N ASN A 831 33.12 9.79 20.52
CA ASN A 831 34.49 9.74 21.08
C ASN A 831 34.58 9.04 22.45
N ALA A 832 33.48 8.50 22.98
CA ALA A 832 33.48 7.61 24.15
C ALA A 832 33.41 6.13 23.74
N LEU A 833 34.42 5.64 23.01
CA LEU A 833 34.56 4.20 22.72
C LEU A 833 34.67 3.42 24.05
N PRO A 834 33.80 2.42 24.31
CA PRO A 834 33.94 1.58 25.48
C PRO A 834 35.07 0.56 25.28
N THR A 835 36.16 0.68 26.03
CA THR A 835 37.10 -0.43 26.24
C THR A 835 36.40 -1.59 26.95
N LEU A 836 36.66 -2.81 26.49
CA LEU A 836 36.14 -4.08 27.02
C LEU A 836 36.92 -4.49 28.27
N ASP A 837 36.22 -4.84 29.34
CA ASP A 837 36.75 -5.54 30.51
C ASP A 837 36.13 -6.95 30.66
N GLU A 838 36.90 -7.87 31.25
CA GLU A 838 36.78 -9.34 31.12
C GLU A 838 35.55 -10.00 31.80
N HIS A 839 34.52 -9.25 32.19
CA HIS A 839 33.38 -9.80 32.96
C HIS A 839 31.98 -9.54 32.37
N GLY A 840 31.88 -9.24 31.08
CA GLY A 840 30.69 -9.63 30.28
C GLY A 840 29.31 -9.13 30.71
N LEU A 841 29.21 -8.06 31.51
CA LEU A 841 27.95 -7.42 31.90
C LEU A 841 28.17 -5.91 31.96
N LYS A 842 27.55 -5.13 31.05
CA LYS A 842 27.43 -3.67 31.20
C LYS A 842 26.01 -3.27 31.56
N THR A 843 25.88 -2.66 32.73
CA THR A 843 24.91 -1.60 33.03
C THR A 843 25.18 -0.42 32.09
N VAL A 844 24.16 -0.02 31.32
CA VAL A 844 24.19 1.22 30.54
C VAL A 844 24.31 2.39 31.51
N LYS A 845 25.33 3.25 31.36
CA LYS A 845 25.40 4.52 32.08
C LYS A 845 24.16 5.34 31.72
N LYS A 846 23.31 5.60 32.71
CA LYS A 846 22.21 6.57 32.63
C LYS A 846 22.75 7.90 32.10
N ILE A 847 22.15 8.39 31.01
CA ILE A 847 22.10 9.82 30.72
C ILE A 847 21.42 10.47 31.94
N PRO A 848 21.98 11.52 32.56
CA PRO A 848 21.35 12.16 33.70
C PRO A 848 20.05 12.81 33.23
N PHE A 849 18.93 12.20 33.60
CA PHE A 849 17.63 12.84 33.61
C PHE A 849 17.76 14.11 34.46
N ALA A 850 17.53 15.27 33.84
CA ALA A 850 17.31 16.49 34.58
C ALA A 850 15.96 16.35 35.30
N GLU A 851 15.99 15.91 36.55
CA GLU A 851 14.91 16.17 37.50
C GLU A 851 14.80 17.69 37.67
N LYS A 852 13.89 18.31 36.93
CA LYS A 852 13.27 19.57 37.32
C LYS A 852 11.79 19.34 37.56
N THR A 853 11.51 18.69 38.69
CA THR A 853 10.24 18.86 39.40
C THR A 853 10.29 20.11 40.26
N ALA A 854 9.17 20.83 40.26
CA ALA A 854 8.71 21.81 41.26
C ALA A 854 9.44 23.16 41.34
N GLN A 855 8.93 24.15 40.60
CA GLN A 855 8.35 25.36 41.21
C GLN A 855 7.56 26.17 40.15
N VAL A 856 6.32 26.51 40.54
CA VAL A 856 5.23 27.25 39.87
C VAL A 856 4.20 26.39 39.16
#